data_AF-A0A150M540-F1
#
_entry.id   AF-A0A150M540-F1
#
_cell.length_a   1.000
_cell.length_b   1.000
_cell.length_c   1.000
_cell.angle_alpha   90.00
_cell.angle_beta   90.00
_cell.angle_gamma   90.00
#
_symmetry.space_group_name_H-M   'P 1'
#
loop_
_entity.id
_entity.type
_entity.pdbx_description
1 polymer ?
#
loop_
_entity_poly.entity_id
_entity_poly.type
_entity_poly.pdbx_seq_one_letter_code
_entity_poly.pdbx_strand_id
1 'polypeptide(L)'
;MMDVNMRISGLVSGIDVDQMVKDLMKAERIPLNKLYQQKQYLEWQRDAYREVNSLLLSLRDAALNLRLSQTFKGRKVTSSNENLVTATAAAGASSISYTIQKVSQLASAAYKISAGSLSKSASQKIDPAKSLYAQMDLLANGDKIDWKMGGYVKETISLASPANTVELSHLAGNVKWDAESIENMEIIVNGKTYRVVTDPGQLSDQTVYLDLSGEKAKLQFNTGIQGSVQAGYFVNELKKEFTVPQGGGSVFSLSPYTELTGNVITVRDKDGNEKTFTVVTGKDAPDAGEVLFDSATGRLTFSESLAEGSVFSVGYQTRYFSFGIQTYNEQGEAVKDIITVDASASLNVIISEINKSSAGVVAVYDSFTDQITLTRAKTGNFNNNPAEYGGQEIVTIGAFLNDVLQFGGVPEYGGENAKFMINGLETERFANSFTIDGVTFTLKGTFDAAQTGSPVTISVTTDVDAVYENIKAFVDKYNETIAKINEKLLEKRYRDYPPLTDEQKQEMTEKQIELWEQKAKSGLLRSDPILSGALNSFRLALYGKVENASVPEEYKFLFNIGITTSTDYSERGILVIDEKKLKEAIEKNPDAVYNLFAATGQTDSEKGIAQRLTDSVDRAMNAIYEKAGKAYWTEDQYSIGRILDDLNDRIDRFEDRLMEIEARYYRQFTAMEQAILRSNQQSMYLMQMFGGYSAQ
;
A
#
# COMPACT_ATOMS: atom_id res chain seq x y z
N MET A 1 15.06 43.33 -37.45
CA MET A 1 14.50 44.06 -38.60
C MET A 1 15.48 43.90 -39.73
N MET A 2 15.23 42.96 -40.64
CA MET A 2 16.02 42.76 -41.86
C MET A 2 15.34 43.53 -42.99
N ASP A 3 16.14 44.28 -43.75
CA ASP A 3 15.73 44.92 -44.99
C ASP A 3 14.98 43.94 -45.89
N VAL A 4 13.78 44.35 -46.32
CA VAL A 4 12.98 43.69 -47.35
C VAL A 4 13.72 43.87 -48.68
N ASN A 5 14.73 43.04 -48.89
CA ASN A 5 15.42 42.95 -50.16
C ASN A 5 14.46 42.24 -51.14
N MET A 6 13.99 42.99 -52.13
CA MET A 6 13.04 42.54 -53.15
C MET A 6 13.44 41.16 -53.71
N ARG A 7 12.73 40.10 -53.31
CA ARG A 7 12.74 38.81 -54.02
C ARG A 7 12.04 39.05 -55.35
N ILE A 8 12.82 39.26 -56.41
CA ILE A 8 12.27 39.26 -57.77
C ILE A 8 12.08 37.79 -58.11
N SER A 9 10.82 37.37 -58.18
CA SER A 9 10.44 36.00 -58.51
C SER A 9 10.14 35.97 -60.00
N GLY A 10 11.03 35.38 -60.80
CA GLY A 10 10.81 34.74 -62.11
C GLY A 10 10.19 35.56 -63.25
N LEU A 11 9.67 36.75 -62.98
CA LEU A 11 8.72 37.49 -63.83
C LEU A 11 9.36 38.07 -65.10
N VAL A 12 10.69 38.12 -65.14
CA VAL A 12 11.45 38.74 -66.24
C VAL A 12 12.08 37.69 -67.15
N SER A 13 12.56 36.60 -66.54
CA SER A 13 13.31 35.54 -67.24
C SER A 13 12.42 34.37 -67.67
N GLY A 14 11.24 34.19 -67.05
CA GLY A 14 10.38 33.02 -67.24
C GLY A 14 10.89 31.76 -66.52
N ILE A 15 11.91 31.90 -65.67
CA ILE A 15 12.53 30.80 -64.93
C ILE A 15 11.89 30.68 -63.54
N ASP A 16 11.55 29.46 -63.13
CA ASP A 16 11.10 29.17 -61.76
C ASP A 16 12.32 29.14 -60.82
N VAL A 17 12.66 30.31 -60.29
CA VAL A 17 13.79 30.51 -59.38
C VAL A 17 13.61 29.71 -58.10
N ASP A 18 12.39 29.59 -57.59
CA ASP A 18 12.11 28.87 -56.34
C ASP A 18 12.37 27.36 -56.51
N GLN A 19 11.92 26.78 -57.63
CA GLN A 19 12.20 25.38 -57.95
C GLN A 19 13.69 25.13 -58.22
N MET A 20 14.39 26.03 -58.92
CA MET A 20 15.84 25.90 -59.14
C MET A 20 16.65 26.01 -57.86
N VAL A 21 16.33 26.97 -56.97
CA VAL A 21 17.00 27.07 -55.67
C VAL A 21 16.71 25.82 -54.84
N LYS A 22 15.47 25.32 -54.84
CA LYS A 22 15.11 24.05 -54.16
C LYS A 22 15.92 22.86 -54.68
N ASP A 23 16.10 22.74 -56.00
CA ASP A 23 16.88 21.66 -56.61
C ASP A 23 18.38 21.77 -56.30
N LEU A 24 18.94 22.98 -56.28
CA LEU A 24 20.31 23.23 -55.83
C LEU A 24 20.48 22.91 -54.34
N MET A 25 19.53 23.33 -53.50
CA MET A 25 19.54 23.04 -52.07
C MET A 25 19.38 21.54 -51.79
N LYS A 26 18.68 20.78 -52.64
CA LYS A 26 18.58 19.31 -52.52
C LYS A 26 19.95 18.63 -52.59
N ALA A 27 20.83 19.10 -53.48
CA ALA A 27 22.19 18.59 -53.57
C ALA A 27 23.05 19.01 -52.36
N GLU A 28 22.92 20.27 -51.93
CA GLU A 28 23.65 20.82 -50.77
C GLU A 28 23.22 20.17 -49.44
N ARG A 29 21.99 19.63 -49.35
CA ARG A 29 21.47 18.89 -48.17
C ARG A 29 22.00 17.46 -48.02
N ILE A 30 22.66 16.88 -49.03
CA ILE A 30 23.14 15.48 -48.96
C ILE A 30 24.04 15.21 -47.73
N PRO A 31 25.01 16.07 -47.36
CA PRO A 31 25.82 15.85 -46.17
C PRO A 31 25.02 15.97 -44.87
N LEU A 32 24.05 16.89 -44.80
CA LEU A 32 23.15 17.03 -43.64
C LEU A 32 22.32 15.74 -43.45
N ASN A 33 21.74 15.23 -44.54
CA ASN A 33 20.99 13.98 -44.52
C ASN A 33 21.82 12.81 -44.00
N LYS A 34 23.12 12.74 -44.35
CA LYS A 34 24.03 11.73 -43.78
C LYS A 34 24.23 11.91 -42.27
N LEU A 35 24.27 13.14 -41.75
CA LEU A 35 24.38 13.40 -40.31
C LEU A 35 23.11 12.97 -39.57
N TYR A 36 21.92 13.28 -40.10
CA TYR A 36 20.66 12.78 -39.54
C TYR A 36 20.58 11.25 -39.54
N GLN A 37 21.01 10.61 -40.63
CA GLN A 37 21.08 9.16 -40.69
C GLN A 37 22.06 8.59 -39.66
N GLN A 38 23.22 9.21 -39.45
CA GLN A 38 24.17 8.81 -38.41
C GLN A 38 23.60 8.98 -37.01
N LYS A 39 22.91 10.10 -36.75
CA LYS A 39 22.22 10.36 -35.48
C LYS A 39 21.17 9.27 -35.20
N GLN A 40 20.27 9.04 -36.15
CA GLN A 40 19.21 8.04 -36.02
C GLN A 40 19.77 6.63 -35.79
N TYR A 41 20.87 6.30 -36.47
CA TYR A 41 21.57 5.03 -36.30
C TYR A 41 22.09 4.85 -34.86
N LEU A 42 22.71 5.88 -34.30
CA LEU A 42 23.25 5.85 -32.94
C LEU A 42 22.15 5.82 -31.88
N GLU A 43 21.03 6.52 -32.10
CA GLU A 43 19.83 6.42 -31.26
C GLU A 43 19.30 4.99 -31.21
N TRP A 44 19.14 4.34 -32.38
CA TRP A 44 18.70 2.94 -32.42
C TRP A 44 19.72 1.99 -31.77
N GLN A 45 21.02 2.24 -31.95
CA GLN A 45 22.05 1.44 -31.30
C GLN A 45 21.99 1.58 -29.77
N ARG A 46 21.82 2.81 -29.26
CA ARG A 46 21.62 3.11 -27.83
C ARG A 46 20.40 2.36 -27.30
N ASP A 47 19.28 2.41 -28.01
CA ASP A 47 18.04 1.79 -27.55
C ASP A 47 18.15 0.26 -27.57
N ALA A 48 18.84 -0.32 -28.56
CA ALA A 48 19.15 -1.75 -28.59
C ALA A 48 20.02 -2.21 -27.39
N TYR A 49 21.01 -1.40 -26.99
CA TYR A 49 21.78 -1.66 -25.77
C TYR A 49 20.90 -1.60 -24.51
N ARG A 50 19.99 -0.61 -24.43
CA ARG A 50 19.05 -0.48 -23.31
C ARG A 50 18.08 -1.65 -23.21
N GLU A 51 17.61 -2.18 -24.34
CA GLU A 51 16.81 -3.40 -24.42
C GLU A 51 17.57 -4.60 -23.82
N VAL A 52 18.85 -4.76 -24.18
CA VAL A 52 19.70 -5.82 -23.59
C VAL A 52 19.87 -5.62 -22.08
N ASN A 53 20.03 -4.38 -21.60
CA ASN A 53 20.08 -4.11 -20.17
C ASN A 53 18.80 -4.51 -19.43
N SER A 54 17.63 -4.35 -20.03
CA SER A 54 16.38 -4.86 -19.46
C SER A 54 16.37 -6.39 -19.35
N LEU A 55 16.88 -7.11 -20.36
CA LEU A 55 17.04 -8.57 -20.29
C LEU A 55 18.00 -9.00 -19.18
N LEU A 56 19.14 -8.32 -19.08
CA LEU A 56 20.14 -8.55 -18.05
C LEU A 56 19.59 -8.28 -16.65
N LEU A 57 18.80 -7.21 -16.47
CA LEU A 57 18.13 -6.93 -15.21
C LEU A 57 17.19 -8.07 -14.80
N SER A 58 16.37 -8.57 -15.72
CA SER A 58 15.49 -9.71 -15.42
C SER A 58 16.26 -10.98 -15.06
N LEU A 59 17.40 -11.24 -15.72
CA LEU A 59 18.29 -12.35 -15.35
C LEU A 59 18.90 -12.17 -13.96
N ARG A 60 19.35 -10.94 -13.66
CA ARG A 60 19.87 -10.57 -12.34
C ARG A 60 18.85 -10.86 -11.25
N ASP A 61 17.60 -10.43 -11.44
CA ASP A 61 16.52 -10.64 -10.47
C ASP A 61 16.21 -12.13 -10.27
N ALA A 62 16.19 -12.92 -11.34
CA ALA A 62 16.04 -14.37 -11.24
C ALA A 62 17.20 -15.03 -10.46
N ALA A 63 18.44 -14.57 -10.66
CA ALA A 63 19.60 -15.04 -9.89
C ALA A 63 19.50 -14.62 -8.41
N LEU A 64 19.05 -13.40 -8.12
CA LEU A 64 18.87 -12.91 -6.75
C LEU A 64 17.84 -13.74 -5.97
N ASN A 65 16.77 -14.22 -6.61
CA ASN A 65 15.79 -15.11 -5.97
C ASN A 65 16.40 -16.43 -5.48
N LEU A 66 17.40 -16.97 -6.21
CA LEU A 66 18.14 -18.16 -5.80
C LEU A 66 19.11 -17.91 -4.63
N ARG A 67 19.31 -16.66 -4.21
CA ARG A 67 20.09 -16.33 -3.01
C ARG A 67 19.26 -16.33 -1.73
N LEU A 68 17.94 -16.42 -1.83
CA LEU A 68 17.05 -16.39 -0.67
C LEU A 68 16.90 -17.81 -0.09
N SER A 69 17.27 -17.98 1.18
CA SER A 69 17.14 -19.25 1.91
C SER A 69 15.71 -19.81 1.88
N GLN A 70 14.71 -18.93 1.94
CA GLN A 70 13.29 -19.27 1.87
C GLN A 70 12.91 -20.04 0.60
N THR A 71 13.57 -19.75 -0.54
CA THR A 71 13.35 -20.39 -1.84
C THR A 71 13.65 -21.90 -1.82
N PHE A 72 14.51 -22.35 -0.89
CA PHE A 72 15.00 -23.74 -0.81
C PHE A 72 14.54 -24.48 0.45
N LYS A 73 14.06 -23.74 1.46
CA LYS A 73 13.64 -24.29 2.77
C LYS A 73 12.14 -24.46 2.92
N GLY A 74 11.39 -24.33 1.82
CA GLY A 74 9.97 -24.61 1.76
C GLY A 74 9.65 -26.01 2.27
N ARG A 75 8.57 -26.13 3.05
CA ARG A 75 8.12 -27.39 3.64
C ARG A 75 6.77 -27.78 3.09
N LYS A 76 6.65 -29.06 2.74
CA LYS A 76 5.40 -29.70 2.37
C LYS A 76 4.89 -30.51 3.55
N VAL A 77 3.65 -30.26 3.93
CA VAL A 77 2.99 -30.97 5.03
C VAL A 77 1.87 -31.83 4.47
N THR A 78 1.83 -33.10 4.86
CA THR A 78 0.75 -34.02 4.50
C THR A 78 0.12 -34.59 5.77
N SER A 79 -1.21 -34.64 5.81
CA SER A 79 -1.97 -35.29 6.88
C SER A 79 -2.52 -36.63 6.39
N SER A 80 -2.50 -37.66 7.24
CA SER A 80 -3.21 -38.91 6.93
C SER A 80 -4.73 -38.76 7.00
N ASN A 81 -5.25 -37.69 7.62
CA ASN A 81 -6.68 -37.38 7.66
C ASN A 81 -6.95 -35.87 7.85
N GLU A 82 -7.11 -35.15 6.73
CA GLU A 82 -7.32 -33.69 6.71
C GLU A 82 -8.70 -33.24 7.24
N ASN A 83 -9.65 -34.15 7.41
CA ASN A 83 -10.95 -33.84 8.03
C ASN A 83 -10.85 -33.74 9.55
N LEU A 84 -9.83 -34.37 10.16
CA LEU A 84 -9.62 -34.36 11.61
C LEU A 84 -8.51 -33.39 12.01
N VAL A 85 -7.37 -33.44 11.32
CA VAL A 85 -6.22 -32.58 11.63
C VAL A 85 -5.54 -32.15 10.33
N THR A 86 -5.29 -30.85 10.20
CA THR A 86 -4.40 -30.30 9.17
C THR A 86 -3.20 -29.63 9.80
N ALA A 87 -2.16 -29.38 9.02
CA ALA A 87 -1.04 -28.59 9.48
C ALA A 87 -0.35 -27.87 8.31
N THR A 88 0.33 -26.79 8.65
CA THR A 88 1.22 -26.02 7.76
C THR A 88 2.56 -25.85 8.45
N ALA A 89 3.65 -25.82 7.70
CA ALA A 89 4.99 -25.65 8.27
C ALA A 89 5.64 -24.37 7.74
N ALA A 90 6.24 -23.60 8.64
CA ALA A 90 7.12 -22.51 8.26
C ALA A 90 8.35 -23.04 7.54
N ALA A 91 8.95 -22.23 6.67
CA ALA A 91 10.20 -22.60 6.04
C ALA A 91 11.29 -22.85 7.08
N GLY A 92 12.05 -23.94 6.90
CA GLY A 92 13.09 -24.34 7.85
C GLY A 92 12.59 -25.09 9.09
N ALA A 93 11.28 -25.31 9.26
CA ALA A 93 10.78 -26.27 10.27
C ALA A 93 11.45 -27.63 10.07
N SER A 94 11.66 -28.42 11.12
CA SER A 94 12.34 -29.72 11.00
C SER A 94 11.55 -30.71 10.16
N SER A 95 12.22 -31.52 9.34
CA SER A 95 11.59 -32.65 8.65
C SER A 95 11.32 -33.78 9.65
N ILE A 96 10.09 -33.85 10.16
CA ILE A 96 9.68 -34.83 11.17
C ILE A 96 8.23 -35.26 10.93
N SER A 97 7.87 -36.43 11.42
CA SER A 97 6.48 -36.88 11.48
C SER A 97 5.94 -36.72 12.90
N TYR A 98 4.80 -36.04 13.03
CA TYR A 98 4.02 -35.98 14.27
C TYR A 98 2.90 -37.01 14.21
N THR A 99 2.55 -37.58 15.34
CA THR A 99 1.41 -38.49 15.50
C THR A 99 0.44 -37.89 16.48
N ILE A 100 -0.78 -37.58 16.04
CA ILE A 100 -1.89 -37.19 16.91
C ILE A 100 -2.71 -38.44 17.19
N GLN A 101 -2.62 -38.95 18.41
CA GLN A 101 -3.33 -40.18 18.80
C GLN A 101 -4.77 -39.91 19.19
N LYS A 102 -5.06 -38.74 19.75
CA LYS A 102 -6.37 -38.44 20.31
C LYS A 102 -6.63 -36.95 20.29
N VAL A 103 -7.85 -36.56 19.95
CA VAL A 103 -8.41 -35.24 20.23
C VAL A 103 -9.69 -35.49 21.00
N SER A 104 -9.64 -35.31 22.32
CA SER A 104 -10.78 -35.58 23.19
C SER A 104 -11.77 -34.42 23.23
N GLN A 105 -11.30 -33.20 22.99
CA GLN A 105 -12.10 -31.99 23.06
C GLN A 105 -11.52 -30.93 22.12
N LEU A 106 -12.39 -30.22 21.40
CA LEU A 106 -12.02 -29.02 20.65
C LEU A 106 -12.20 -27.80 21.54
N ALA A 107 -11.38 -26.79 21.33
CA ALA A 107 -11.56 -25.51 21.99
C ALA A 107 -12.86 -24.84 21.53
N SER A 108 -13.57 -24.23 22.48
CA SER A 108 -14.81 -23.48 22.24
C SER A 108 -14.75 -22.13 22.95
N ALA A 109 -15.49 -21.15 22.44
CA ALA A 109 -15.61 -19.83 23.05
C ALA A 109 -16.79 -19.80 24.03
N ALA A 110 -16.62 -19.06 25.11
CA ALA A 110 -17.71 -18.84 26.05
C ALA A 110 -18.80 -17.96 25.46
N TYR A 111 -20.05 -18.19 25.84
CA TYR A 111 -21.16 -17.33 25.44
C TYR A 111 -22.30 -17.24 26.45
N LYS A 112 -23.06 -16.15 26.35
CA LYS A 112 -24.32 -15.89 27.06
C LYS A 112 -25.40 -15.50 26.05
N ILE A 113 -26.65 -15.81 26.36
CA ILE A 113 -27.83 -15.43 25.57
C ILE A 113 -28.77 -14.70 26.52
N SER A 114 -29.29 -13.52 26.15
CA SER A 114 -30.25 -12.79 26.99
C SER A 114 -31.42 -13.68 27.38
N ALA A 115 -31.96 -13.53 28.60
CA ALA A 115 -32.98 -14.45 29.13
C ALA A 115 -34.25 -14.53 28.27
N GLY A 116 -34.61 -13.45 27.57
CA GLY A 116 -35.76 -13.39 26.69
C GLY A 116 -35.73 -12.19 25.75
N SER A 117 -36.88 -11.95 25.10
CA SER A 117 -37.09 -10.82 24.19
C SER A 117 -36.83 -9.49 24.89
N LEU A 118 -36.08 -8.61 24.22
CA LEU A 118 -35.77 -7.28 24.73
C LEU A 118 -36.98 -6.34 24.72
N SER A 119 -37.95 -6.59 23.83
CA SER A 119 -39.14 -5.78 23.66
C SER A 119 -40.28 -6.26 24.57
N LYS A 120 -41.10 -5.34 25.08
CA LYS A 120 -42.30 -5.65 25.89
C LYS A 120 -43.34 -6.48 25.13
N SER A 121 -43.38 -6.34 23.80
CA SER A 121 -44.39 -6.96 22.95
C SER A 121 -43.81 -7.49 21.66
N ALA A 122 -44.20 -8.72 21.29
CA ALA A 122 -43.79 -9.34 20.04
C ALA A 122 -44.30 -8.60 18.78
N SER A 123 -45.39 -7.85 18.89
CA SER A 123 -45.96 -7.06 17.77
C SER A 123 -45.34 -5.67 17.64
N GLN A 124 -44.60 -5.20 18.65
CA GLN A 124 -43.98 -3.87 18.69
C GLN A 124 -42.54 -4.02 19.21
N LYS A 125 -41.66 -4.50 18.32
CA LYS A 125 -40.24 -4.65 18.60
C LYS A 125 -39.51 -3.31 18.54
N ILE A 126 -38.40 -3.22 19.25
CA ILE A 126 -37.45 -2.12 19.10
C ILE A 126 -36.89 -2.08 17.68
N ASP A 127 -36.46 -0.90 17.23
CA ASP A 127 -35.73 -0.72 15.98
C ASP A 127 -34.26 -0.50 16.34
N PRO A 128 -33.36 -1.46 16.06
CA PRO A 128 -31.98 -1.39 16.54
C PRO A 128 -31.18 -0.23 15.93
N ALA A 129 -31.69 0.43 14.89
CA ALA A 129 -31.09 1.62 14.30
C ALA A 129 -31.57 2.94 14.92
N LYS A 130 -32.66 2.94 15.69
CA LYS A 130 -33.18 4.15 16.35
C LYS A 130 -32.56 4.33 17.73
N SER A 131 -32.58 5.58 18.19
CA SER A 131 -32.16 5.94 19.54
C SER A 131 -32.86 5.06 20.57
N LEU A 132 -32.08 4.50 21.49
CA LEU A 132 -32.58 3.67 22.57
C LEU A 132 -33.49 4.47 23.51
N TYR A 133 -33.12 5.73 23.77
CA TYR A 133 -33.91 6.64 24.60
C TYR A 133 -35.31 6.89 24.00
N ALA A 134 -35.39 7.05 22.67
CA ALA A 134 -36.65 7.26 21.96
C ALA A 134 -37.62 6.07 22.05
N GLN A 135 -37.09 4.88 22.37
CA GLN A 135 -37.82 3.62 22.33
C GLN A 135 -37.85 2.92 23.71
N MET A 136 -37.55 3.66 24.78
CA MET A 136 -37.46 3.11 26.13
C MET A 136 -38.77 2.45 26.59
N ASP A 137 -39.92 2.96 26.13
CA ASP A 137 -41.23 2.38 26.42
C ASP A 137 -41.47 1.04 25.71
N LEU A 138 -40.73 0.73 24.65
CA LEU A 138 -40.81 -0.54 23.94
C LEU A 138 -39.95 -1.63 24.59
N LEU A 139 -38.92 -1.28 25.37
CA LEU A 139 -38.02 -2.22 26.04
C LEU A 139 -38.66 -2.85 27.28
N ALA A 140 -38.58 -4.17 27.44
CA ALA A 140 -39.11 -4.94 28.56
C ALA A 140 -38.83 -4.29 29.92
N ASN A 141 -37.58 -3.88 30.12
CA ASN A 141 -37.07 -3.26 31.35
C ASN A 141 -36.44 -1.88 31.07
N GLY A 142 -36.99 -1.10 30.12
CA GLY A 142 -36.40 0.19 29.72
C GLY A 142 -36.29 1.22 30.85
N ASP A 143 -37.14 1.12 31.87
CA ASP A 143 -37.11 1.93 33.09
C ASP A 143 -35.88 1.69 33.97
N LYS A 144 -35.14 0.60 33.75
CA LYS A 144 -33.91 0.26 34.49
C LYS A 144 -32.67 0.97 33.95
N ILE A 145 -32.76 1.71 32.84
CA ILE A 145 -31.65 2.53 32.37
C ILE A 145 -31.53 3.77 33.28
N ASP A 146 -30.44 3.83 34.04
CA ASP A 146 -30.13 4.95 34.94
C ASP A 146 -29.47 6.09 34.16
N TRP A 147 -30.30 6.89 33.49
CA TRP A 147 -29.86 8.06 32.72
C TRP A 147 -29.34 9.17 33.64
N LYS A 148 -28.06 9.49 33.51
CA LYS A 148 -27.41 10.64 34.13
C LYS A 148 -27.38 11.84 33.18
N MET A 149 -27.46 13.04 33.73
CA MET A 149 -27.30 14.29 32.97
C MET A 149 -25.86 14.80 33.03
N GLY A 150 -25.28 15.19 31.90
CA GLY A 150 -23.94 15.77 31.82
C GLY A 150 -23.30 15.54 30.45
N GLY A 151 -21.99 15.34 30.41
CA GLY A 151 -21.28 14.98 29.18
C GLY A 151 -20.25 13.88 29.42
N TYR A 152 -19.97 13.11 28.37
CA TYR A 152 -18.81 12.23 28.32
C TYR A 152 -17.88 12.73 27.22
N VAL A 153 -16.62 12.94 27.58
CA VAL A 153 -15.57 13.46 26.69
C VAL A 153 -14.54 12.37 26.52
N LYS A 154 -14.21 12.05 25.27
CA LYS A 154 -13.09 11.18 24.92
C LYS A 154 -12.08 11.98 24.10
N GLU A 155 -10.87 12.10 24.61
CA GLU A 155 -9.78 12.81 23.94
C GLU A 155 -8.50 11.96 23.88
N THR A 156 -7.67 12.25 22.87
CA THR A 156 -6.37 11.61 22.69
C THR A 156 -5.29 12.66 22.75
N ILE A 157 -4.35 12.48 23.68
CA ILE A 157 -3.26 13.40 23.97
C ILE A 157 -1.95 12.69 23.60
N SER A 158 -1.15 13.34 22.74
CA SER A 158 0.14 12.80 22.29
C SER A 158 1.29 13.51 23.01
N LEU A 159 2.12 12.75 23.71
CA LEU A 159 3.26 13.24 24.46
C LEU A 159 4.57 12.96 23.70
N ALA A 160 5.22 14.03 23.22
CA ALA A 160 6.47 13.94 22.47
C ALA A 160 7.67 13.53 23.36
N SER A 161 7.65 13.90 24.64
CA SER A 161 8.68 13.60 25.63
C SER A 161 8.03 13.00 26.89
N PRO A 162 8.77 12.20 27.68
CA PRO A 162 8.24 11.65 28.94
C PRO A 162 7.73 12.74 29.89
N ALA A 163 6.51 12.59 30.38
CA ALA A 163 5.89 13.49 31.34
C ALA A 163 5.11 12.69 32.41
N ASN A 164 5.14 13.16 33.65
CA ASN A 164 4.39 12.54 34.76
C ASN A 164 3.00 13.16 34.92
N THR A 165 2.67 14.19 34.15
CA THR A 165 1.40 14.89 34.23
C THR A 165 0.87 15.22 32.85
N VAL A 166 -0.42 15.01 32.66
CA VAL A 166 -1.16 15.26 31.42
C VAL A 166 -2.35 16.14 31.73
N GLU A 167 -2.46 17.28 31.05
CA GLU A 167 -3.60 18.18 31.18
C GLU A 167 -4.74 17.76 30.26
N LEU A 168 -5.95 17.66 30.81
CA LEU A 168 -7.17 17.43 30.05
C LEU A 168 -7.68 18.75 29.43
N SER A 169 -8.50 18.64 28.38
CA SER A 169 -9.00 19.83 27.66
C SER A 169 -9.98 20.70 28.46
N HIS A 170 -10.62 20.14 29.49
CA HIS A 170 -11.68 20.82 30.24
C HIS A 170 -11.19 21.40 31.57
N LEU A 171 -11.89 22.45 32.03
CA LEU A 171 -11.64 23.08 33.32
C LEU A 171 -11.90 22.08 34.45
N ALA A 172 -11.09 22.16 35.51
CA ALA A 172 -11.19 21.25 36.65
C ALA A 172 -12.59 21.28 37.29
N GLY A 173 -13.18 22.47 37.42
CA GLY A 173 -14.53 22.65 37.98
C GLY A 173 -15.66 22.10 37.08
N ASN A 174 -15.39 21.78 35.82
CA ASN A 174 -16.38 21.15 34.94
C ASN A 174 -16.28 19.62 34.94
N VAL A 175 -15.18 19.01 35.40
CA VAL A 175 -15.07 17.55 35.50
C VAL A 175 -15.94 17.05 36.65
N LYS A 176 -16.72 15.98 36.41
CA LYS A 176 -17.55 15.37 37.45
C LYS A 176 -16.69 14.67 38.50
N TRP A 177 -17.02 14.91 39.76
CA TRP A 177 -16.32 14.39 40.93
C TRP A 177 -17.29 13.61 41.85
N ASP A 178 -18.00 12.66 41.25
CA ASP A 178 -18.78 11.66 41.98
C ASP A 178 -18.15 10.28 41.79
N ALA A 179 -18.35 9.39 42.76
CA ALA A 179 -17.68 8.09 42.79
C ALA A 179 -17.93 7.24 41.52
N GLU A 180 -19.16 7.30 40.98
CA GLU A 180 -19.54 6.54 39.78
C GLU A 180 -18.84 7.09 38.53
N SER A 181 -18.86 8.42 38.34
CA SER A 181 -18.15 9.07 37.23
C SER A 181 -16.65 8.77 37.26
N ILE A 182 -16.03 8.74 38.46
CA ILE A 182 -14.59 8.47 38.62
C ILE A 182 -14.28 6.99 38.35
N GLU A 183 -15.11 6.07 38.84
CA GLU A 183 -14.93 4.63 38.58
C GLU A 183 -15.05 4.29 37.09
N ASN A 184 -15.92 5.02 36.37
CA ASN A 184 -16.20 4.79 34.96
C ASN A 184 -15.28 5.56 33.99
N MET A 185 -14.26 6.27 34.50
CA MET A 185 -13.28 6.93 33.62
C MET A 185 -12.38 5.91 32.91
N GLU A 186 -12.10 6.18 31.64
CA GLU A 186 -11.27 5.34 30.77
C GLU A 186 -9.94 6.03 30.52
N ILE A 187 -8.88 5.62 31.22
CA ILE A 187 -7.53 6.13 30.98
C ILE A 187 -6.67 5.03 30.37
N ILE A 188 -6.30 5.18 29.09
CA ILE A 188 -5.47 4.21 28.37
C ILE A 188 -4.18 4.88 27.90
N VAL A 189 -3.03 4.34 28.32
CA VAL A 189 -1.72 4.81 27.88
C VAL A 189 -1.03 3.71 27.09
N ASN A 190 -0.76 3.96 25.80
CA ASN A 190 -0.13 2.98 24.90
C ASN A 190 -0.80 1.58 24.94
N GLY A 191 -2.13 1.55 25.03
CA GLY A 191 -2.92 0.32 25.10
C GLY A 191 -3.04 -0.32 26.49
N LYS A 192 -2.48 0.28 27.55
CA LYS A 192 -2.65 -0.18 28.93
C LYS A 192 -3.66 0.69 29.68
N THR A 193 -4.63 0.06 30.31
CA THR A 193 -5.64 0.74 31.13
C THR A 193 -5.09 1.09 32.51
N TYR A 194 -5.38 2.30 32.98
CA TYR A 194 -5.03 2.81 34.31
C TYR A 194 -6.30 3.04 35.12
N ARG A 195 -6.30 2.59 36.39
CA ARG A 195 -7.40 2.89 37.31
C ARG A 195 -7.26 4.30 37.87
N VAL A 196 -8.31 5.10 37.76
CA VAL A 196 -8.33 6.46 38.32
C VAL A 196 -8.46 6.40 39.84
N VAL A 197 -7.64 7.20 40.54
CA VAL A 197 -7.68 7.39 41.99
C VAL A 197 -7.83 8.87 42.32
N THR A 198 -8.41 9.15 43.48
CA THR A 198 -8.66 10.52 43.99
C THR A 198 -7.76 10.92 45.14
N ASP A 199 -6.84 10.04 45.53
CA ASP A 199 -5.84 10.30 46.57
C ASP A 199 -4.45 10.01 45.97
N PRO A 200 -3.52 11.00 45.96
CA PRO A 200 -2.17 10.77 45.46
C PRO A 200 -1.42 9.68 46.23
N GLY A 201 -1.80 9.35 47.47
CA GLY A 201 -1.24 8.22 48.23
C GLY A 201 -1.56 6.84 47.64
N GLN A 202 -2.48 6.75 46.67
CA GLN A 202 -2.87 5.53 45.97
C GLN A 202 -2.22 5.38 44.58
N LEU A 203 -1.28 6.27 44.23
CA LEU A 203 -0.49 6.18 43.00
C LEU A 203 0.41 4.94 42.99
N SER A 204 0.41 4.25 41.85
CA SER A 204 1.13 3.02 41.59
C SER A 204 1.31 2.88 40.07
N ASP A 205 1.97 1.81 39.63
CA ASP A 205 2.26 1.60 38.20
C ASP A 205 1.01 1.34 37.33
N GLN A 206 -0.16 1.07 37.94
CA GLN A 206 -1.43 0.83 37.25
C GLN A 206 -2.55 1.79 37.72
N THR A 207 -2.21 2.83 38.46
CA THR A 207 -3.16 3.87 38.88
C THR A 207 -2.74 5.25 38.38
N VAL A 208 -3.72 6.12 38.17
CA VAL A 208 -3.53 7.51 37.75
C VAL A 208 -4.33 8.41 38.68
N TYR A 209 -3.71 9.45 39.21
CA TYR A 209 -4.37 10.39 40.11
C TYR A 209 -5.02 11.51 39.31
N LEU A 210 -6.32 11.70 39.52
CA LEU A 210 -7.07 12.83 38.96
C LEU A 210 -6.95 14.04 39.88
N ASP A 211 -6.19 15.04 39.43
CA ASP A 211 -5.97 16.30 40.16
C ASP A 211 -6.88 17.40 39.62
N LEU A 212 -7.82 17.85 40.45
CA LEU A 212 -8.74 18.96 40.14
C LEU A 212 -8.40 20.27 40.88
N SER A 213 -7.20 20.38 41.48
CA SER A 213 -6.83 21.56 42.28
C SER A 213 -6.46 22.81 41.45
N GLY A 214 -6.14 22.63 40.17
CA GLY A 214 -5.76 23.71 39.25
C GLY A 214 -6.91 24.25 38.39
N GLU A 215 -6.58 25.09 37.41
CA GLU A 215 -7.56 25.62 36.44
C GLU A 215 -8.10 24.52 35.52
N LYS A 216 -7.22 23.64 35.04
CA LYS A 216 -7.53 22.46 34.21
C LYS A 216 -7.37 21.17 34.98
N ALA A 217 -8.14 20.16 34.59
CA ALA A 217 -8.04 18.82 35.16
C ALA A 217 -6.71 18.14 34.77
N LYS A 218 -6.04 17.65 35.81
CA LYS A 218 -4.78 16.90 35.90
C LYS A 218 -4.89 15.38 35.82
N LEU A 219 -4.19 14.67 34.94
CA LEU A 219 -3.86 13.26 35.18
C LEU A 219 -2.40 13.15 35.61
N GLN A 220 -2.14 12.65 36.82
CA GLN A 220 -0.80 12.46 37.36
C GLN A 220 -0.45 10.96 37.42
N PHE A 221 0.72 10.61 36.92
CA PHE A 221 1.22 9.23 36.84
C PHE A 221 2.40 9.02 37.79
N ASN A 222 2.55 7.79 38.30
CA ASN A 222 3.66 7.41 39.19
C ASN A 222 5.03 7.56 38.49
N THR A 223 5.07 7.24 37.19
CA THR A 223 6.27 7.32 36.35
C THR A 223 5.99 8.10 35.08
N GLY A 224 7.06 8.59 34.44
CA GLY A 224 6.95 9.38 33.21
C GLY A 224 6.45 8.55 32.04
N ILE A 225 5.37 9.02 31.42
CA ILE A 225 4.76 8.38 30.26
C ILE A 225 5.07 9.17 28.98
N GLN A 226 5.25 8.47 27.87
CA GLN A 226 5.45 9.02 26.53
C GLN A 226 4.50 8.31 25.56
N GLY A 227 4.13 8.96 24.45
CA GLY A 227 3.24 8.38 23.45
C GLY A 227 1.80 8.83 23.62
N SER A 228 0.85 7.93 23.34
CA SER A 228 -0.58 8.27 23.27
C SER A 228 -1.30 7.98 24.57
N VAL A 229 -1.99 8.99 25.10
CA VAL A 229 -2.90 8.90 26.25
C VAL A 229 -4.32 9.13 25.75
N GLN A 230 -5.17 8.13 25.88
CA GLN A 230 -6.60 8.27 25.65
C GLN A 230 -7.27 8.49 27.00
N ALA A 231 -8.04 9.56 27.13
CA ALA A 231 -8.75 9.92 28.35
C ALA A 231 -10.24 10.08 28.04
N GLY A 232 -11.04 9.17 28.59
CA GLY A 232 -12.50 9.22 28.63
C GLY A 232 -12.96 9.63 30.03
N TYR A 233 -13.63 10.77 30.16
CA TYR A 233 -14.07 11.31 31.45
C TYR A 233 -15.39 12.06 31.35
N PHE A 234 -16.03 12.29 32.50
CA PHE A 234 -17.35 12.91 32.59
C PHE A 234 -17.26 14.37 33.00
N VAL A 235 -18.14 15.19 32.43
CA VAL A 235 -18.22 16.62 32.68
C VAL A 235 -19.65 17.05 33.05
N ASN A 236 -19.78 18.15 33.75
CA ASN A 236 -21.07 18.73 34.13
C ASN A 236 -21.77 19.30 32.90
N GLU A 237 -21.04 19.98 32.02
CA GLU A 237 -21.56 20.51 30.76
C GLU A 237 -20.58 20.33 29.59
N LEU A 238 -21.13 20.11 28.40
CA LEU A 238 -20.40 20.15 27.13
C LEU A 238 -20.53 21.53 26.51
N LYS A 239 -19.58 21.88 25.66
CA LYS A 239 -19.61 23.12 24.88
C LYS A 239 -19.40 22.79 23.40
N LYS A 240 -20.30 23.28 22.54
CA LYS A 240 -20.13 23.19 21.08
C LYS A 240 -19.96 24.57 20.51
N GLU A 241 -18.98 24.73 19.64
CA GLU A 241 -18.78 25.94 18.84
C GLU A 241 -19.35 25.70 17.44
N PHE A 242 -20.05 26.70 16.93
CA PHE A 242 -20.64 26.71 15.61
C PHE A 242 -20.02 27.84 14.80
N THR A 243 -19.69 27.54 13.54
CA THR A 243 -19.37 28.54 12.52
C THR A 243 -20.47 28.48 11.46
N VAL A 244 -21.08 29.62 11.16
CA VAL A 244 -22.17 29.70 10.19
C VAL A 244 -21.62 29.41 8.78
N PRO A 245 -22.21 28.45 8.03
CA PRO A 245 -21.69 28.03 6.74
C PRO A 245 -21.84 29.10 5.65
N GLN A 246 -21.24 28.85 4.48
CA GLN A 246 -21.38 29.71 3.30
C GLN A 246 -22.85 29.89 2.91
N GLY A 247 -23.23 31.13 2.59
CA GLY A 247 -24.63 31.50 2.30
C GLY A 247 -25.50 31.76 3.54
N GLY A 248 -24.94 31.66 4.76
CA GLY A 248 -25.67 31.91 6.00
C GLY A 248 -26.56 30.75 6.43
N GLY A 249 -27.36 30.96 7.47
CA GLY A 249 -28.36 29.97 7.89
C GLY A 249 -29.07 30.34 9.20
N SER A 250 -30.27 29.79 9.40
CA SER A 250 -31.06 29.97 10.61
C SER A 250 -31.24 28.69 11.43
N VAL A 251 -30.75 27.54 10.95
CA VAL A 251 -30.96 26.24 11.60
C VAL A 251 -29.63 25.55 11.86
N PHE A 252 -29.43 25.13 13.11
CA PHE A 252 -28.24 24.42 13.57
C PHE A 252 -28.66 23.24 14.43
N SER A 253 -27.78 22.26 14.63
CA SER A 253 -28.10 21.06 15.41
C SER A 253 -27.02 20.66 16.41
N LEU A 254 -27.50 20.31 17.59
CA LEU A 254 -26.82 19.48 18.57
C LEU A 254 -27.26 18.02 18.40
N SER A 255 -26.70 17.13 19.20
CA SER A 255 -27.21 15.76 19.29
C SER A 255 -28.64 15.76 19.84
N PRO A 256 -29.52 14.87 19.38
CA PRO A 256 -30.84 14.64 19.98
C PRO A 256 -30.80 14.39 21.49
N TYR A 257 -31.91 14.64 22.18
CA TYR A 257 -32.09 14.42 23.63
C TYR A 257 -31.13 15.21 24.52
N THR A 258 -30.76 16.40 24.06
CA THR A 258 -29.87 17.34 24.72
C THR A 258 -30.67 18.43 25.45
N GLU A 259 -30.10 18.98 26.52
CA GLU A 259 -30.62 20.15 27.24
C GLU A 259 -29.58 21.28 27.19
N LEU A 260 -30.01 22.52 26.95
CA LEU A 260 -29.11 23.67 26.98
C LEU A 260 -28.87 24.11 28.43
N THR A 261 -27.62 24.47 28.75
CA THR A 261 -27.29 25.00 30.08
C THR A 261 -27.49 26.51 30.17
N GLY A 262 -27.48 27.21 29.03
CA GLY A 262 -27.73 28.64 28.92
C GLY A 262 -29.13 28.98 28.41
N ASN A 263 -29.66 30.13 28.83
CA ASN A 263 -30.93 30.69 28.36
C ASN A 263 -30.76 31.77 27.27
N VAL A 264 -29.52 32.06 26.87
CA VAL A 264 -29.17 33.02 25.82
C VAL A 264 -28.05 32.46 24.94
N ILE A 265 -28.08 32.79 23.66
CA ILE A 265 -27.00 32.48 22.71
C ILE A 265 -26.52 33.79 22.11
N THR A 266 -25.23 34.10 22.28
CA THR A 266 -24.59 35.26 21.67
C THR A 266 -23.86 34.85 20.40
N VAL A 267 -24.25 35.44 19.27
CA VAL A 267 -23.64 35.26 17.96
C VAL A 267 -22.74 36.45 17.67
N ARG A 268 -21.48 36.18 17.29
CA ARG A 268 -20.51 37.19 16.87
C ARG A 268 -20.29 37.10 15.37
N ASP A 269 -20.47 38.19 14.64
CA ASP A 269 -20.20 38.25 13.20
C ASP A 269 -18.70 38.38 12.88
N LYS A 270 -18.35 38.41 11.58
CA LYS A 270 -16.95 38.56 11.10
C LYS A 270 -16.31 39.90 11.48
N ASP A 271 -17.13 40.93 11.67
CA ASP A 271 -16.67 42.28 12.04
C ASP A 271 -16.54 42.44 13.56
N GLY A 272 -16.91 41.41 14.33
CA GLY A 272 -16.83 41.38 15.79
C GLY A 272 -18.08 41.91 16.51
N ASN A 273 -19.16 42.24 15.79
CA ASN A 273 -20.41 42.66 16.42
C ASN A 273 -21.12 41.47 17.02
N GLU A 274 -21.69 41.65 18.21
CA GLU A 274 -22.42 40.62 18.94
C GLU A 274 -23.93 40.88 18.93
N LYS A 275 -24.70 39.82 18.70
CA LYS A 275 -26.16 39.81 18.84
C LYS A 275 -26.58 38.64 19.72
N THR A 276 -27.39 38.92 20.72
CA THR A 276 -27.89 37.90 21.66
C THR A 276 -29.31 37.49 21.32
N PHE A 277 -29.56 36.19 21.36
CA PHE A 277 -30.87 35.58 21.17
C PHE A 277 -31.33 34.90 22.45
N THR A 278 -32.58 35.09 22.84
CA THR A 278 -33.19 34.37 23.97
C THR A 278 -33.60 32.96 23.53
N VAL A 279 -33.19 31.96 24.30
CA VAL A 279 -33.58 30.57 24.07
C VAL A 279 -35.02 30.37 24.50
N VAL A 280 -35.84 29.82 23.61
CA VAL A 280 -37.23 29.43 23.90
C VAL A 280 -37.45 27.96 23.51
N THR A 281 -38.39 27.30 24.18
CA THR A 281 -38.76 25.90 23.93
C THR A 281 -40.28 25.78 23.81
N GLY A 282 -40.77 24.71 23.17
CA GLY A 282 -42.21 24.40 23.11
C GLY A 282 -43.08 25.35 22.28
N LYS A 283 -42.48 26.21 21.44
CA LYS A 283 -43.18 27.05 20.45
C LYS A 283 -43.13 26.41 19.06
N ASP A 284 -44.09 26.77 18.21
CA ASP A 284 -44.08 26.38 16.79
C ASP A 284 -42.98 27.11 15.98
N ALA A 285 -42.69 28.36 16.33
CA ALA A 285 -41.66 29.19 15.71
C ALA A 285 -41.08 30.22 16.70
N PRO A 286 -39.82 30.65 16.54
CA PRO A 286 -39.21 31.70 17.35
C PRO A 286 -39.72 33.10 16.96
N ASP A 287 -39.93 33.98 17.95
CA ASP A 287 -40.19 35.41 17.72
C ASP A 287 -38.89 36.18 17.46
N ALA A 288 -38.97 37.42 16.95
CA ALA A 288 -37.78 38.22 16.63
C ALA A 288 -36.85 38.38 17.85
N GLY A 289 -35.57 38.02 17.70
CA GLY A 289 -34.60 38.02 18.79
C GLY A 289 -34.59 36.73 19.63
N GLU A 290 -35.37 35.71 19.25
CA GLU A 290 -35.37 34.40 19.88
C GLU A 290 -34.66 33.34 19.03
N VAL A 291 -34.30 32.24 19.69
CA VAL A 291 -33.88 30.98 19.10
C VAL A 291 -34.70 29.85 19.73
N LEU A 292 -35.44 29.11 18.90
CA LEU A 292 -36.23 27.96 19.32
C LEU A 292 -35.33 26.73 19.42
N PHE A 293 -35.30 26.11 20.60
CA PHE A 293 -34.62 24.84 20.84
C PHE A 293 -35.61 23.70 21.01
N ASP A 294 -35.42 22.65 20.22
CA ASP A 294 -36.12 21.36 20.35
C ASP A 294 -35.15 20.33 20.94
N SER A 295 -35.39 19.93 22.19
CA SER A 295 -34.54 18.98 22.90
C SER A 295 -34.62 17.57 22.34
N ALA A 296 -35.75 17.15 21.76
CA ALA A 296 -35.92 15.82 21.20
C ALA A 296 -35.09 15.66 19.92
N THR A 297 -35.03 16.68 19.08
CA THR A 297 -34.26 16.65 17.83
C THR A 297 -32.87 17.28 17.94
N GLY A 298 -32.59 18.04 19.00
CA GLY A 298 -31.36 18.83 19.17
C GLY A 298 -31.32 20.08 18.28
N ARG A 299 -32.44 20.47 17.67
CA ARG A 299 -32.49 21.53 16.64
C ARG A 299 -32.59 22.92 17.29
N LEU A 300 -31.74 23.83 16.82
CA LEU A 300 -31.76 25.27 17.10
C LEU A 300 -32.30 25.99 15.86
N THR A 301 -33.37 26.77 16.01
CA THR A 301 -33.96 27.56 14.93
C THR A 301 -33.97 29.03 15.33
N PHE A 302 -33.10 29.84 14.73
CA PHE A 302 -33.03 31.27 14.95
C PHE A 302 -34.17 32.00 14.23
N SER A 303 -34.68 33.06 14.86
CA SER A 303 -35.73 33.93 14.28
C SER A 303 -35.31 34.68 13.02
N GLU A 304 -34.02 34.73 12.73
CA GLU A 304 -33.47 35.31 11.52
C GLU A 304 -32.29 34.46 10.99
N SER A 305 -31.92 34.68 9.73
CA SER A 305 -30.74 34.04 9.16
C SER A 305 -29.47 34.70 9.70
N LEU A 306 -28.56 33.90 10.24
CA LEU A 306 -27.25 34.35 10.67
C LEU A 306 -26.34 34.54 9.44
N ALA A 307 -25.48 35.55 9.50
CA ALA A 307 -24.53 35.87 8.43
C ALA A 307 -23.42 34.81 8.34
N GLU A 308 -22.96 34.52 7.12
CA GLU A 308 -21.85 33.60 6.88
C GLU A 308 -20.62 33.92 7.72
N GLY A 309 -20.02 32.87 8.31
CA GLY A 309 -18.80 32.94 9.12
C GLY A 309 -18.96 33.64 10.46
N SER A 310 -20.19 33.98 10.86
CA SER A 310 -20.49 34.28 12.26
C SER A 310 -20.20 33.05 13.12
N VAL A 311 -19.84 33.26 14.37
CA VAL A 311 -19.56 32.20 15.34
C VAL A 311 -20.43 32.34 16.57
N PHE A 312 -20.84 31.22 17.13
CA PHE A 312 -21.52 31.19 18.42
C PHE A 312 -21.18 29.89 19.15
N SER A 313 -21.38 29.88 20.45
CA SER A 313 -21.17 28.69 21.26
C SER A 313 -22.37 28.40 22.13
N VAL A 314 -22.60 27.11 22.36
CA VAL A 314 -23.72 26.61 23.14
C VAL A 314 -23.20 25.64 24.19
N GLY A 315 -23.50 25.92 25.45
CA GLY A 315 -23.35 24.99 26.57
C GLY A 315 -24.56 24.06 26.64
N TYR A 316 -24.31 22.76 26.83
CA TYR A 316 -25.36 21.75 26.80
C TYR A 316 -25.02 20.52 27.64
N GLN A 317 -26.04 19.77 28.03
CA GLN A 317 -25.96 18.47 28.69
C GLN A 317 -26.67 17.42 27.86
N THR A 318 -26.13 16.22 27.88
CA THR A 318 -26.71 15.01 27.30
C THR A 318 -27.14 14.07 28.41
N ARG A 319 -28.06 13.17 28.08
CA ARG A 319 -28.33 11.99 28.92
C ARG A 319 -27.35 10.88 28.55
N TYR A 320 -26.74 10.26 29.53
CA TYR A 320 -25.85 9.13 29.34
C TYR A 320 -26.03 8.06 30.42
N PHE A 321 -25.57 6.84 30.16
CA PHE A 321 -25.36 5.81 31.17
C PHE A 321 -24.07 5.04 30.83
N SER A 322 -23.55 4.31 31.80
CA SER A 322 -22.37 3.47 31.62
C SER A 322 -22.63 2.03 32.06
N PHE A 323 -21.95 1.09 31.45
CA PHE A 323 -21.96 -0.33 31.82
C PHE A 323 -20.60 -0.95 31.55
N GLY A 324 -20.34 -2.12 32.13
CA GLY A 324 -19.04 -2.77 32.00
C GLY A 324 -19.12 -4.20 31.51
N ILE A 325 -18.07 -4.63 30.83
CA ILE A 325 -17.83 -6.04 30.49
C ILE A 325 -16.46 -6.40 31.00
N GLN A 326 -16.36 -7.52 31.70
CA GLN A 326 -15.10 -8.08 32.15
C GLN A 326 -14.91 -9.48 31.59
N THR A 327 -13.67 -9.78 31.24
CA THR A 327 -13.18 -11.06 30.74
C THR A 327 -11.83 -11.38 31.38
N TYR A 328 -11.16 -12.43 30.91
CA TYR A 328 -9.88 -12.91 31.43
C TYR A 328 -8.91 -13.19 30.27
N ASN A 329 -7.64 -12.82 30.45
CA ASN A 329 -6.58 -13.08 29.46
C ASN A 329 -5.95 -14.49 29.65
N GLU A 330 -4.97 -14.83 28.80
CA GLU A 330 -4.26 -16.13 28.85
C GLU A 330 -3.52 -16.40 30.17
N GLN A 331 -3.28 -15.36 30.98
CA GLN A 331 -2.67 -15.44 32.31
C GLN A 331 -3.71 -15.58 33.43
N GLY A 332 -5.01 -15.54 33.09
CA GLY A 332 -6.12 -15.55 34.05
C GLY A 332 -6.37 -14.21 34.73
N GLU A 333 -5.83 -13.11 34.20
CA GLU A 333 -6.02 -11.77 34.74
C GLU A 333 -7.28 -11.13 34.15
N ALA A 334 -8.03 -10.41 34.98
CA ALA A 334 -9.24 -9.72 34.55
C ALA A 334 -8.94 -8.59 33.56
N VAL A 335 -9.66 -8.56 32.44
CA VAL A 335 -9.70 -7.49 31.44
C VAL A 335 -11.09 -6.88 31.49
N LYS A 336 -11.20 -5.71 32.13
CA LYS A 336 -12.45 -4.96 32.30
C LYS A 336 -12.45 -3.75 31.37
N ASP A 337 -13.60 -3.53 30.72
CA ASP A 337 -13.87 -2.35 29.92
C ASP A 337 -15.19 -1.72 30.33
N ILE A 338 -15.26 -0.40 30.32
CA ILE A 338 -16.44 0.39 30.66
C ILE A 338 -16.87 1.18 29.43
N ILE A 339 -18.13 1.00 29.03
CA ILE A 339 -18.71 1.64 27.86
C ILE A 339 -19.73 2.66 28.34
N THR A 340 -19.60 3.89 27.83
CA THR A 340 -20.54 4.98 28.09
C THR A 340 -21.35 5.26 26.83
N VAL A 341 -22.66 5.39 27.00
CA VAL A 341 -23.63 5.53 25.91
C VAL A 341 -24.50 6.75 26.18
N ASP A 342 -24.64 7.63 25.19
CA ASP A 342 -25.55 8.76 25.24
C ASP A 342 -26.96 8.41 24.72
N ALA A 343 -27.95 9.25 25.03
CA ALA A 343 -29.36 9.01 24.69
C ALA A 343 -29.66 8.96 23.19
N SER A 344 -28.81 9.54 22.35
CA SER A 344 -28.99 9.47 20.91
C SER A 344 -28.54 8.14 20.31
N ALA A 345 -27.72 7.36 21.03
CA ALA A 345 -27.19 6.10 20.57
C ALA A 345 -28.28 5.04 20.37
N SER A 346 -28.12 4.24 19.32
CA SER A 346 -28.98 3.10 18.99
C SER A 346 -28.40 1.78 19.52
N LEU A 347 -29.21 0.72 19.54
CA LEU A 347 -28.72 -0.61 19.93
C LEU A 347 -27.56 -1.07 19.02
N ASN A 348 -27.59 -0.76 17.73
CA ASN A 348 -26.49 -1.05 16.81
C ASN A 348 -25.19 -0.35 17.21
N VAL A 349 -25.26 0.90 17.67
CA VAL A 349 -24.07 1.62 18.17
C VAL A 349 -23.55 0.93 19.43
N ILE A 350 -24.44 0.58 20.37
CA ILE A 350 -24.05 -0.10 21.62
C ILE A 350 -23.37 -1.45 21.34
N ILE A 351 -23.95 -2.26 20.44
CA ILE A 351 -23.36 -3.53 20.01
C ILE A 351 -21.99 -3.30 19.36
N SER A 352 -21.86 -2.28 18.52
CA SER A 352 -20.58 -1.90 17.91
C SER A 352 -19.55 -1.55 18.98
N GLU A 353 -19.91 -0.79 20.02
CA GLU A 353 -18.99 -0.44 21.10
C GLU A 353 -18.59 -1.66 21.94
N ILE A 354 -19.52 -2.59 22.21
CA ILE A 354 -19.18 -3.90 22.82
C ILE A 354 -18.18 -4.65 21.95
N ASN A 355 -18.39 -4.71 20.63
CA ASN A 355 -17.53 -5.45 19.70
C ASN A 355 -16.13 -4.86 19.55
N LYS A 356 -15.98 -3.55 19.80
CA LYS A 356 -14.67 -2.86 19.81
C LYS A 356 -13.97 -2.91 21.16
N SER A 357 -14.68 -3.34 22.20
CA SER A 357 -14.20 -3.36 23.57
C SER A 357 -12.89 -4.15 23.69
N SER A 358 -12.01 -3.66 24.56
CA SER A 358 -10.77 -4.36 24.93
C SER A 358 -11.03 -5.68 25.68
N ALA A 359 -12.24 -5.88 26.21
CA ALA A 359 -12.68 -7.12 26.83
C ALA A 359 -12.85 -8.27 25.81
N GLY A 360 -12.79 -8.03 24.49
CA GLY A 360 -12.79 -9.10 23.50
C GLY A 360 -14.06 -9.95 23.48
N VAL A 361 -15.22 -9.29 23.60
CA VAL A 361 -16.56 -9.89 23.52
C VAL A 361 -17.26 -9.41 22.26
N VAL A 362 -17.93 -10.33 21.56
CA VAL A 362 -18.77 -10.04 20.41
C VAL A 362 -20.24 -10.15 20.81
N ALA A 363 -20.96 -9.05 20.71
CA ALA A 363 -22.40 -8.96 20.81
C ALA A 363 -23.06 -9.11 19.43
N VAL A 364 -24.16 -9.86 19.38
CA VAL A 364 -25.02 -9.99 18.19
C VAL A 364 -26.47 -9.89 18.64
N TYR A 365 -27.27 -9.09 17.94
CA TYR A 365 -28.72 -9.02 18.12
C TYR A 365 -29.43 -9.82 17.02
N ASP A 366 -30.30 -10.74 17.41
CA ASP A 366 -31.17 -11.46 16.49
C ASP A 366 -32.58 -10.85 16.49
N SER A 367 -32.97 -10.26 15.37
CA SER A 367 -34.29 -9.64 15.22
C SER A 367 -35.45 -10.64 15.25
N PHE A 368 -35.20 -11.92 14.97
CA PHE A 368 -36.24 -12.95 14.99
C PHE A 368 -36.65 -13.28 16.43
N THR A 369 -35.70 -13.72 17.26
CA THR A 369 -35.92 -13.99 18.68
C THR A 369 -36.01 -12.72 19.53
N ASP A 370 -35.56 -11.58 19.01
CA ASP A 370 -35.43 -10.31 19.73
C ASP A 370 -34.50 -10.44 20.96
N GLN A 371 -33.42 -11.21 20.81
CA GLN A 371 -32.44 -11.50 21.86
C GLN A 371 -31.03 -11.04 21.46
N ILE A 372 -30.15 -10.90 22.45
CA ILE A 372 -28.74 -10.61 22.24
C ILE A 372 -27.89 -11.77 22.75
N THR A 373 -26.86 -12.12 22.00
CA THR A 373 -25.82 -13.05 22.42
C THR A 373 -24.52 -12.29 22.68
N LEU A 374 -23.82 -12.64 23.75
CA LEU A 374 -22.43 -12.24 24.00
C LEU A 374 -21.54 -13.46 23.81
N THR A 375 -20.45 -13.36 23.06
CA THR A 375 -19.52 -14.46 22.81
C THR A 375 -18.08 -13.98 22.93
N ARG A 376 -17.22 -14.72 23.62
CA ARG A 376 -15.78 -14.43 23.63
C ARG A 376 -15.22 -14.51 22.20
N ALA A 377 -14.40 -13.53 21.81
CA ALA A 377 -13.70 -13.58 20.53
C ALA A 377 -12.62 -14.68 20.49
N LYS A 378 -12.09 -15.07 21.66
CA LYS A 378 -11.14 -16.18 21.80
C LYS A 378 -11.84 -17.43 22.33
N THR A 379 -11.41 -18.60 21.87
CA THR A 379 -11.75 -19.89 22.50
C THR A 379 -10.86 -20.15 23.70
N GLY A 380 -11.27 -21.09 24.57
CA GLY A 380 -10.49 -21.50 25.73
C GLY A 380 -11.14 -21.13 27.06
N ASN A 381 -10.68 -21.79 28.12
CA ASN A 381 -10.96 -21.44 29.50
C ASN A 381 -9.81 -20.59 30.04
N PHE A 382 -10.07 -19.33 30.32
CA PHE A 382 -9.11 -18.37 30.88
C PHE A 382 -9.38 -18.09 32.36
N ASN A 383 -10.61 -18.22 32.84
CA ASN A 383 -10.99 -18.08 34.24
C ASN A 383 -10.93 -19.40 34.99
N ASN A 384 -9.73 -19.72 35.49
CA ASN A 384 -9.51 -20.93 36.29
C ASN A 384 -9.90 -20.78 37.77
N ASN A 385 -10.52 -19.66 38.17
CA ASN A 385 -10.86 -19.38 39.56
C ASN A 385 -12.38 -19.49 39.81
N PRO A 386 -12.89 -20.64 40.28
CA PRO A 386 -14.32 -20.81 40.54
C PRO A 386 -14.87 -19.93 41.66
N ALA A 387 -14.00 -19.35 42.51
CA ALA A 387 -14.42 -18.40 43.54
C ALA A 387 -14.76 -17.01 42.95
N GLU A 388 -14.26 -16.70 41.76
CA GLU A 388 -14.47 -15.41 41.09
C GLU A 388 -15.58 -15.55 40.03
N TYR A 389 -16.74 -14.95 40.33
CA TYR A 389 -17.95 -15.02 39.48
C TYR A 389 -18.36 -16.45 39.07
N GLY A 390 -18.01 -17.46 39.86
CA GLY A 390 -18.33 -18.86 39.57
C GLY A 390 -17.51 -19.46 38.42
N GLY A 391 -16.35 -18.87 38.09
CA GLY A 391 -15.50 -19.32 36.97
C GLY A 391 -16.02 -18.87 35.60
N GLN A 392 -16.88 -17.84 35.54
CA GLN A 392 -17.40 -17.33 34.27
C GLN A 392 -16.32 -16.59 33.47
N GLU A 393 -16.32 -16.78 32.16
CA GLU A 393 -15.43 -16.12 31.21
C GLU A 393 -15.89 -14.69 30.85
N ILE A 394 -17.19 -14.42 30.91
CA ILE A 394 -17.83 -13.14 30.58
C ILE A 394 -18.62 -12.69 31.81
N VAL A 395 -18.23 -11.54 32.34
CA VAL A 395 -18.88 -10.91 33.49
C VAL A 395 -19.52 -9.60 33.02
N THR A 396 -20.83 -9.48 33.23
CA THR A 396 -21.62 -8.29 32.86
C THR A 396 -21.84 -7.39 34.07
N ILE A 397 -21.52 -6.10 33.92
CA ILE A 397 -21.53 -5.12 35.01
C ILE A 397 -22.53 -4.00 34.68
N GLY A 398 -23.37 -3.65 35.66
CA GLY A 398 -24.36 -2.58 35.53
C GLY A 398 -25.76 -3.05 35.15
N ALA A 399 -26.76 -2.22 35.45
CA ALA A 399 -28.17 -2.53 35.25
C ALA A 399 -28.56 -2.66 33.77
N PHE A 400 -27.87 -1.94 32.89
CA PHE A 400 -28.16 -2.03 31.46
C PHE A 400 -27.94 -3.44 30.91
N LEU A 401 -26.77 -4.04 31.09
CA LEU A 401 -26.54 -5.41 30.59
C LEU A 401 -27.38 -6.44 31.36
N ASN A 402 -27.46 -6.30 32.68
CA ASN A 402 -28.06 -7.32 33.52
C ASN A 402 -29.59 -7.31 33.49
N ASP A 403 -30.21 -6.13 33.56
CA ASP A 403 -31.67 -5.98 33.64
C ASP A 403 -32.29 -5.65 32.28
N VAL A 404 -31.74 -4.67 31.56
CA VAL A 404 -32.31 -4.20 30.28
C VAL A 404 -32.05 -5.20 29.15
N LEU A 405 -30.79 -5.63 29.01
CA LEU A 405 -30.41 -6.69 28.07
C LEU A 405 -30.56 -8.10 28.66
N GLN A 406 -31.04 -8.20 29.91
CA GLN A 406 -31.43 -9.46 30.55
C GLN A 406 -30.31 -10.53 30.62
N PHE A 407 -29.06 -10.13 30.86
CA PHE A 407 -27.97 -11.06 31.15
C PHE A 407 -27.85 -11.44 32.63
N GLY A 408 -28.58 -10.75 33.51
CA GLY A 408 -28.55 -10.97 34.95
C GLY A 408 -29.04 -12.38 35.31
N GLY A 409 -28.20 -13.14 36.02
CA GLY A 409 -28.54 -14.51 36.46
C GLY A 409 -28.62 -15.55 35.34
N VAL A 410 -28.31 -15.19 34.09
CA VAL A 410 -28.26 -16.13 32.98
C VAL A 410 -27.00 -17.01 33.08
N PRO A 411 -27.12 -18.33 32.92
CA PRO A 411 -25.96 -19.21 32.89
C PRO A 411 -25.07 -18.86 31.70
N GLU A 412 -23.77 -18.83 31.93
CA GLU A 412 -22.80 -18.83 30.84
C GLU A 412 -22.54 -20.26 30.39
N TYR A 413 -22.44 -20.45 29.07
CA TYR A 413 -21.82 -21.61 28.49
C TYR A 413 -20.33 -21.31 28.36
N GLY A 414 -19.52 -21.79 29.31
CA GLY A 414 -18.10 -21.45 29.42
C GLY A 414 -17.26 -21.88 28.21
N GLY A 415 -16.09 -21.27 28.07
CA GLY A 415 -15.12 -21.64 27.04
C GLY A 415 -14.33 -22.87 27.44
N GLU A 416 -13.95 -23.69 26.46
CA GLU A 416 -13.20 -24.92 26.69
C GLU A 416 -11.86 -24.91 25.97
N ASN A 417 -10.84 -25.52 26.57
CA ASN A 417 -9.55 -25.78 25.92
C ASN A 417 -9.65 -26.98 24.97
N ALA A 418 -8.86 -26.95 23.90
CA ALA A 418 -8.62 -28.12 23.07
C ALA A 418 -7.72 -29.10 23.83
N LYS A 419 -8.13 -30.36 23.95
CA LYS A 419 -7.38 -31.42 24.65
C LYS A 419 -7.03 -32.53 23.68
N PHE A 420 -5.74 -32.86 23.60
CA PHE A 420 -5.24 -33.82 22.61
C PHE A 420 -3.97 -34.52 23.08
N MET A 421 -3.64 -35.61 22.40
CA MET A 421 -2.41 -36.38 22.58
C MET A 421 -1.57 -36.29 21.31
N ILE A 422 -0.34 -35.80 21.45
CA ILE A 422 0.64 -35.68 20.37
C ILE A 422 1.92 -36.43 20.76
N ASN A 423 2.36 -37.36 19.90
CA ASN A 423 3.53 -38.21 20.14
C ASN A 423 3.49 -38.92 21.52
N GLY A 424 2.28 -39.25 22.01
CA GLY A 424 2.07 -39.88 23.31
C GLY A 424 2.01 -38.91 24.50
N LEU A 425 2.21 -37.61 24.29
CA LEU A 425 2.08 -36.57 25.32
C LEU A 425 0.66 -36.01 25.33
N GLU A 426 -0.04 -36.14 26.46
CA GLU A 426 -1.30 -35.43 26.70
C GLU A 426 -1.04 -33.95 26.99
N THR A 427 -1.77 -33.08 26.30
CA THR A 427 -1.61 -31.63 26.43
C THR A 427 -2.91 -30.91 26.04
N GLU A 428 -2.93 -29.61 26.25
CA GLU A 428 -4.06 -28.76 25.90
C GLU A 428 -3.65 -27.38 25.38
N ARG A 429 -4.54 -26.72 24.65
CA ARG A 429 -4.36 -25.36 24.12
C ARG A 429 -5.67 -24.59 24.22
N PHE A 430 -5.60 -23.28 24.40
CA PHE A 430 -6.79 -22.41 24.39
C PHE A 430 -7.49 -22.40 23.01
N ALA A 431 -6.79 -22.72 21.92
CA ALA A 431 -7.32 -22.71 20.56
C ALA A 431 -7.13 -24.03 19.83
N ASN A 432 -7.98 -24.24 18.81
CA ASN A 432 -7.88 -25.39 17.90
C ASN A 432 -6.71 -25.28 16.90
N SER A 433 -6.08 -24.11 16.81
CA SER A 433 -4.88 -23.90 16.02
C SER A 433 -3.71 -23.54 16.94
N PHE A 434 -2.59 -24.23 16.79
CA PHE A 434 -1.41 -24.03 17.64
C PHE A 434 -0.12 -24.41 16.91
N THR A 435 1.00 -23.85 17.34
CA THR A 435 2.31 -24.09 16.70
C THR A 435 3.26 -24.83 17.64
N ILE A 436 3.95 -25.83 17.11
CA ILE A 436 5.04 -26.58 17.77
C ILE A 436 6.19 -26.71 16.76
N ASP A 437 7.40 -26.29 17.13
CA ASP A 437 8.63 -26.37 16.30
C ASP A 437 8.49 -25.82 14.87
N GLY A 438 7.73 -24.74 14.70
CA GLY A 438 7.49 -24.12 13.39
C GLY A 438 6.42 -24.81 12.53
N VAL A 439 5.71 -25.80 13.09
CA VAL A 439 4.57 -26.47 12.47
C VAL A 439 3.28 -26.02 13.17
N THR A 440 2.39 -25.39 12.42
CA THR A 440 1.07 -24.97 12.88
C THR A 440 0.06 -26.06 12.57
N PHE A 441 -0.51 -26.64 13.61
CA PHE A 441 -1.57 -27.66 13.55
C PHE A 441 -2.92 -26.99 13.67
N THR A 442 -3.94 -27.58 13.04
CA THR A 442 -5.35 -27.19 13.19
C THR A 442 -6.18 -28.44 13.43
N LEU A 443 -6.81 -28.51 14.59
CA LEU A 443 -7.74 -29.57 14.98
C LEU A 443 -9.14 -29.21 14.45
N LYS A 444 -9.78 -30.16 13.76
CA LYS A 444 -11.09 -29.97 13.12
C LYS A 444 -12.17 -30.90 13.67
N GLY A 445 -11.78 -32.00 14.31
CA GLY A 445 -12.70 -32.99 14.85
C GLY A 445 -12.09 -33.76 16.02
N THR A 446 -12.96 -34.31 16.86
CA THR A 446 -12.57 -35.22 17.93
C THR A 446 -12.40 -36.64 17.41
N PHE A 447 -11.47 -37.39 17.98
CA PHE A 447 -11.26 -38.82 17.69
C PHE A 447 -10.39 -39.48 18.76
N ASP A 448 -10.43 -40.81 18.82
CA ASP A 448 -9.55 -41.61 19.66
C ASP A 448 -8.98 -42.78 18.84
N ALA A 449 -7.66 -42.79 18.63
CA ALA A 449 -6.97 -43.85 17.89
C ALA A 449 -7.09 -45.21 18.60
N ALA A 450 -7.27 -45.25 19.92
CA ALA A 450 -7.48 -46.51 20.65
C ALA A 450 -8.81 -47.17 20.29
N GLN A 451 -9.78 -46.38 19.82
CA GLN A 451 -11.10 -46.87 19.39
C GLN A 451 -11.17 -47.10 17.87
N THR A 452 -10.55 -46.22 17.09
CA THR A 452 -10.59 -46.25 15.61
C THR A 452 -9.49 -47.10 15.00
N GLY A 453 -8.45 -47.44 15.77
CA GLY A 453 -7.30 -48.22 15.32
C GLY A 453 -6.32 -47.43 14.44
N SER A 454 -6.49 -46.12 14.25
CA SER A 454 -5.66 -45.31 13.34
C SER A 454 -5.41 -43.90 13.89
N PRO A 455 -4.18 -43.56 14.32
CA PRO A 455 -3.83 -42.18 14.66
C PRO A 455 -3.69 -41.32 13.41
N VAL A 456 -3.80 -40.00 13.57
CA VAL A 456 -3.54 -39.05 12.48
C VAL A 456 -2.06 -38.70 12.46
N THR A 457 -1.39 -38.95 11.33
CA THR A 457 0.02 -38.62 11.15
C THR A 457 0.17 -37.37 10.31
N ILE A 458 1.03 -36.45 10.77
CA ILE A 458 1.39 -35.23 10.06
C ILE A 458 2.85 -35.36 9.66
N SER A 459 3.12 -35.49 8.36
CA SER A 459 4.48 -35.61 7.84
C SER A 459 4.94 -34.29 7.26
N VAL A 460 6.05 -33.77 7.79
CA VAL A 460 6.69 -32.54 7.30
C VAL A 460 7.93 -32.93 6.51
N THR A 461 7.95 -32.56 5.23
CA THR A 461 9.02 -32.89 4.29
C THR A 461 9.49 -31.65 3.54
N THR A 462 10.64 -31.73 2.88
CA THR A 462 11.08 -30.68 1.96
C THR A 462 10.12 -30.61 0.77
N ASP A 463 9.71 -29.40 0.38
CA ASP A 463 8.92 -29.21 -0.84
C ASP A 463 9.82 -29.26 -2.08
N VAL A 464 10.17 -30.47 -2.52
CA VAL A 464 11.10 -30.71 -3.64
C VAL A 464 10.60 -30.06 -4.94
N ASP A 465 9.29 -30.11 -5.19
CA ASP A 465 8.69 -29.57 -6.41
C ASP A 465 8.79 -28.03 -6.44
N ALA A 466 8.50 -27.36 -5.32
CA ALA A 466 8.63 -25.90 -5.25
C ALA A 466 10.08 -25.44 -5.49
N VAL A 467 11.06 -26.13 -4.90
CA VAL A 467 12.49 -25.81 -5.11
C VAL A 467 12.90 -26.06 -6.57
N TYR A 468 12.44 -27.17 -7.16
CA TYR A 468 12.68 -27.48 -8.57
C TYR A 468 12.15 -26.38 -9.49
N GLU A 469 10.90 -25.95 -9.30
CA GLU A 469 10.28 -24.90 -10.14
C GLU A 469 11.03 -23.56 -10.03
N ASN A 470 11.52 -23.21 -8.83
CA ASN A 470 12.32 -22.00 -8.64
C ASN A 470 13.64 -22.05 -9.42
N ILE A 471 14.34 -23.19 -9.39
CA ILE A 471 15.59 -23.39 -10.14
C ILE A 471 15.31 -23.42 -11.65
N LYS A 472 14.22 -24.08 -12.08
CA LYS A 472 13.79 -24.14 -13.47
C LYS A 472 13.48 -22.74 -14.02
N ALA A 473 12.73 -21.92 -13.28
CA ALA A 473 12.42 -20.56 -13.68
C ALA A 473 13.68 -19.70 -13.90
N PHE A 474 14.70 -19.87 -13.04
CA PHE A 474 16.00 -19.24 -13.24
C PHE A 474 16.69 -19.71 -14.53
N VAL A 475 16.74 -21.03 -14.77
CA VAL A 475 17.35 -21.60 -15.97
C VAL A 475 16.62 -21.11 -17.24
N ASP A 476 15.30 -21.07 -17.23
CA ASP A 476 14.50 -20.57 -18.35
C ASP A 476 14.83 -19.10 -18.64
N LYS A 477 14.94 -18.25 -17.60
CA LYS A 477 15.30 -16.84 -17.75
C LYS A 477 16.73 -16.65 -18.25
N TYR A 478 17.65 -17.47 -17.77
CA TYR A 478 19.02 -17.52 -18.27
C TYR A 478 19.02 -17.86 -19.77
N ASN A 479 18.36 -18.96 -20.15
CA ASN A 479 18.29 -19.42 -21.53
C ASN A 479 17.68 -18.38 -22.48
N GLU A 480 16.57 -17.75 -22.08
CA GLU A 480 15.94 -16.66 -22.84
C GLU A 480 16.92 -15.50 -23.08
N THR A 481 17.67 -15.11 -22.05
CA THR A 481 18.63 -14.01 -22.11
C THR A 481 19.79 -14.33 -23.05
N ILE A 482 20.36 -15.54 -22.92
CA ILE A 482 21.45 -16.01 -23.79
C ILE A 482 20.99 -16.09 -25.25
N ALA A 483 19.80 -16.60 -25.50
CA ALA A 483 19.24 -16.70 -26.86
C ALA A 483 19.09 -15.31 -27.51
N LYS A 484 18.46 -14.36 -26.82
CA LYS A 484 18.25 -13.00 -27.34
C LYS A 484 19.56 -12.24 -27.56
N ILE A 485 20.53 -12.36 -26.67
CA ILE A 485 21.84 -11.71 -26.86
C ILE A 485 22.59 -12.34 -28.05
N ASN A 486 22.57 -13.67 -28.18
CA ASN A 486 23.18 -14.34 -29.32
C ASN A 486 22.51 -13.95 -30.65
N GLU A 487 21.18 -13.81 -30.67
CA GLU A 487 20.43 -13.32 -31.82
C GLU A 487 20.94 -11.95 -32.28
N LYS A 488 21.02 -10.97 -31.38
CA LYS A 488 21.54 -9.62 -31.68
C LYS A 488 23.00 -9.64 -32.14
N LEU A 489 23.83 -10.53 -31.57
CA LEU A 489 25.24 -10.68 -31.95
C LEU A 489 25.44 -11.31 -33.33
N LEU A 490 24.52 -12.18 -33.76
CA LEU A 490 24.59 -12.96 -35.00
C LEU A 490 23.80 -12.35 -36.14
N GLU A 491 22.91 -11.40 -35.85
CA GLU A 491 22.02 -10.81 -36.82
C GLU A 491 22.75 -10.28 -38.06
N LYS A 492 22.23 -10.61 -39.24
CA LYS A 492 22.82 -10.17 -40.52
C LYS A 492 22.64 -8.66 -40.66
N ARG A 493 23.75 -7.96 -40.88
CA ARG A 493 23.73 -6.52 -41.14
C ARG A 493 23.45 -6.20 -42.61
N TYR A 494 22.35 -5.51 -42.90
CA TYR A 494 22.06 -4.97 -44.22
C TYR A 494 22.64 -3.55 -44.38
N ARG A 495 23.82 -3.43 -45.01
CA ARG A 495 24.52 -2.14 -45.15
C ARG A 495 23.88 -1.19 -46.17
N ASP A 496 23.14 -1.73 -47.13
CA ASP A 496 22.50 -0.96 -48.20
C ASP A 496 21.20 -0.27 -47.76
N TYR A 497 20.80 -0.44 -46.50
CA TYR A 497 19.59 0.11 -45.89
C TYR A 497 19.99 1.07 -44.76
N PRO A 498 20.49 2.29 -45.06
CA PRO A 498 20.68 3.32 -44.04
C PRO A 498 19.33 3.79 -43.46
N PRO A 499 19.31 4.45 -42.30
CA PRO A 499 18.10 5.11 -41.82
C PRO A 499 17.50 6.05 -42.88
N LEU A 500 16.17 6.14 -42.95
CA LEU A 500 15.51 6.99 -43.94
C LEU A 500 15.54 8.46 -43.51
N THR A 501 15.79 9.36 -44.46
CA THR A 501 15.56 10.81 -44.24
C THR A 501 14.07 11.12 -44.31
N ASP A 502 13.67 12.29 -43.82
CA ASP A 502 12.26 12.69 -43.83
C ASP A 502 11.71 12.81 -45.25
N GLU A 503 12.51 13.28 -46.21
CA GLU A 503 12.11 13.30 -47.62
C GLU A 503 11.92 11.89 -48.19
N GLN A 504 12.80 10.95 -47.84
CA GLN A 504 12.65 9.55 -48.30
C GLN A 504 11.41 8.90 -47.71
N LYS A 505 11.06 9.20 -46.45
CA LYS A 505 9.82 8.70 -45.83
C LYS A 505 8.58 9.24 -46.55
N GLN A 506 8.57 10.51 -46.96
CA GLN A 506 7.43 11.10 -47.69
C GLN A 506 7.20 10.45 -49.07
N GLU A 507 8.24 9.89 -49.69
CA GLU A 507 8.17 9.20 -50.97
C GLU A 507 7.80 7.71 -50.85
N MET A 508 7.65 7.17 -49.63
CA MET A 508 7.42 5.75 -49.35
C MET A 508 6.08 5.50 -48.65
N THR A 509 5.50 4.32 -48.87
CA THR A 509 4.33 3.86 -48.09
C THR A 509 4.75 3.41 -46.68
N GLU A 510 3.82 3.46 -45.72
CA GLU A 510 4.08 3.03 -44.32
C GLU A 510 4.70 1.63 -44.23
N LYS A 511 4.18 0.66 -44.99
CA LYS A 511 4.71 -0.71 -45.01
C LYS A 511 6.12 -0.80 -45.59
N GLN A 512 6.45 0.04 -46.58
CA GLN A 512 7.81 0.11 -47.11
C GLN A 512 8.78 0.73 -46.11
N ILE A 513 8.33 1.77 -45.39
CA ILE A 513 9.10 2.39 -44.30
C ILE A 513 9.39 1.36 -43.21
N GLU A 514 8.36 0.62 -42.75
CA GLU A 514 8.51 -0.40 -41.70
C GLU A 514 9.53 -1.48 -42.09
N LEU A 515 9.39 -2.07 -43.29
CA LEU A 515 10.31 -3.09 -43.79
C LEU A 515 11.74 -2.55 -43.98
N TRP A 516 11.87 -1.28 -44.37
CA TRP A 516 13.17 -0.63 -44.51
C TRP A 516 13.81 -0.40 -43.15
N GLU A 517 13.08 0.14 -42.18
CA GLU A 517 13.57 0.35 -40.82
C GLU A 517 13.94 -0.96 -40.13
N GLN A 518 13.16 -2.03 -40.32
CA GLN A 518 13.52 -3.36 -39.83
C GLN A 518 14.89 -3.80 -40.36
N LYS A 519 15.14 -3.64 -41.66
CA LYS A 519 16.45 -3.93 -42.26
C LYS A 519 17.54 -2.98 -41.78
N ALA A 520 17.24 -1.69 -41.60
CA ALA A 520 18.19 -0.69 -41.15
C ALA A 520 18.61 -0.89 -39.68
N LYS A 521 17.70 -1.38 -38.83
CA LYS A 521 17.94 -1.75 -37.43
C LYS A 521 18.63 -3.11 -37.27
N SER A 522 18.73 -3.91 -38.34
CA SER A 522 19.39 -5.20 -38.26
C SER A 522 20.88 -5.10 -37.94
N GLY A 523 21.40 -5.99 -37.11
CA GLY A 523 22.82 -6.12 -36.84
C GLY A 523 23.44 -4.86 -36.24
N LEU A 524 22.67 -4.08 -35.47
CA LEU A 524 23.14 -2.90 -34.73
C LEU A 524 24.22 -3.25 -33.70
N LEU A 525 24.07 -4.44 -33.08
CA LEU A 525 24.96 -4.98 -32.05
C LEU A 525 25.72 -6.21 -32.54
N ARG A 526 25.82 -6.41 -33.86
CA ARG A 526 26.50 -7.55 -34.44
C ARG A 526 27.97 -7.57 -34.00
N SER A 527 28.41 -8.71 -33.46
CA SER A 527 29.79 -8.89 -32.97
C SER A 527 30.22 -7.87 -31.91
N ASP A 528 29.29 -7.35 -31.11
CA ASP A 528 29.58 -6.40 -30.05
C ASP A 528 30.52 -7.00 -28.96
N PRO A 529 31.63 -6.31 -28.60
CA PRO A 529 32.59 -6.81 -27.62
C PRO A 529 32.05 -6.84 -26.18
N ILE A 530 31.15 -5.91 -25.80
CA ILE A 530 30.56 -5.88 -24.45
C ILE A 530 29.66 -7.10 -24.26
N LEU A 531 28.78 -7.35 -25.23
CA LEU A 531 27.83 -8.46 -25.18
C LEU A 531 28.52 -9.82 -25.29
N SER A 532 29.49 -9.97 -26.19
CA SER A 532 30.25 -11.23 -26.29
C SER A 532 31.12 -11.48 -25.06
N GLY A 533 31.71 -10.44 -24.47
CA GLY A 533 32.40 -10.52 -23.19
C GLY A 533 31.47 -10.95 -22.06
N ALA A 534 30.27 -10.36 -21.97
CA ALA A 534 29.26 -10.72 -20.99
C ALA A 534 28.84 -12.19 -21.07
N LEU A 535 28.54 -12.70 -22.27
CA LEU A 535 28.21 -14.12 -22.48
C LEU A 535 29.33 -15.05 -22.00
N ASN A 536 30.60 -14.68 -22.23
CA ASN A 536 31.73 -15.46 -21.76
C ASN A 536 31.83 -15.45 -20.22
N SER A 537 31.68 -14.28 -19.59
CA SER A 537 31.68 -14.15 -18.13
C SER A 537 30.53 -14.92 -17.48
N PHE A 538 29.34 -14.91 -18.05
CA PHE A 538 28.20 -15.70 -17.53
C PHE A 538 28.49 -17.19 -17.59
N ARG A 539 29.07 -17.66 -18.70
CA ARG A 539 29.46 -19.05 -18.86
C ARG A 539 30.49 -19.47 -17.80
N LEU A 540 31.51 -18.66 -17.57
CA LEU A 540 32.54 -18.93 -16.55
C LEU A 540 31.95 -18.97 -15.13
N ALA A 541 31.02 -18.07 -14.82
CA ALA A 541 30.35 -18.03 -13.52
C ALA A 541 29.57 -19.31 -13.19
N LEU A 542 29.00 -19.98 -14.21
CA LEU A 542 28.19 -21.19 -14.04
C LEU A 542 29.01 -22.49 -13.94
N TYR A 543 30.15 -22.59 -14.65
CA TYR A 543 30.96 -23.81 -14.64
C TYR A 543 32.02 -23.85 -13.53
N GLY A 544 32.36 -22.71 -12.95
CA GLY A 544 33.37 -22.64 -11.91
C GLY A 544 32.99 -23.47 -10.68
N LYS A 545 33.97 -24.22 -10.13
CA LYS A 545 33.82 -24.93 -8.86
C LYS A 545 33.45 -23.96 -7.74
N VAL A 546 32.51 -24.35 -6.87
CA VAL A 546 32.21 -23.62 -5.62
C VAL A 546 33.09 -24.13 -4.48
N GLU A 547 34.20 -23.46 -4.25
CA GLU A 547 35.19 -23.76 -3.19
C GLU A 547 34.76 -23.20 -1.83
N ASN A 548 33.52 -23.49 -1.41
CA ASN A 548 33.00 -23.09 -0.12
C ASN A 548 32.87 -24.31 0.82
N ALA A 549 33.26 -24.17 2.08
CA ALA A 549 33.15 -25.24 3.09
C ALA A 549 31.70 -25.66 3.36
N SER A 550 30.73 -24.77 3.11
CA SER A 550 29.30 -25.03 3.29
C SER A 550 28.68 -25.85 2.15
N VAL A 551 29.45 -26.11 1.08
CA VAL A 551 29.03 -26.89 -0.08
C VAL A 551 29.80 -28.22 -0.08
N PRO A 552 29.13 -29.37 0.15
CA PRO A 552 29.76 -30.68 0.07
C PRO A 552 30.39 -30.94 -1.31
N GLU A 553 31.43 -31.78 -1.37
CA GLU A 553 32.23 -31.97 -2.58
C GLU A 553 31.39 -32.45 -3.78
N GLU A 554 30.39 -33.29 -3.52
CA GLU A 554 29.46 -33.81 -4.51
C GLU A 554 28.39 -32.80 -4.98
N TYR A 555 28.40 -31.56 -4.48
CA TYR A 555 27.50 -30.47 -4.90
C TYR A 555 28.24 -29.25 -5.46
N LYS A 556 29.57 -29.28 -5.62
CA LYS A 556 30.35 -28.07 -5.98
C LYS A 556 30.22 -27.61 -7.44
N PHE A 557 29.47 -28.32 -8.29
CA PHE A 557 29.21 -27.98 -9.69
C PHE A 557 27.73 -28.12 -10.06
N LEU A 558 27.24 -27.31 -11.02
CA LEU A 558 25.86 -27.43 -11.54
C LEU A 558 25.56 -28.81 -12.11
N PHE A 559 26.52 -29.43 -12.80
CA PHE A 559 26.30 -30.75 -13.39
C PHE A 559 26.08 -31.83 -12.32
N ASN A 560 26.56 -31.63 -11.08
CA ASN A 560 26.33 -32.58 -10.00
C ASN A 560 24.85 -32.66 -9.60
N ILE A 561 24.12 -31.54 -9.75
CA ILE A 561 22.69 -31.46 -9.48
C ILE A 561 21.84 -31.65 -10.75
N GLY A 562 22.44 -32.14 -11.85
CA GLY A 562 21.71 -32.42 -13.08
C GLY A 562 21.50 -31.22 -14.02
N ILE A 563 22.14 -30.07 -13.77
CA ILE A 563 22.09 -28.92 -14.69
C ILE A 563 23.36 -28.90 -15.54
N THR A 564 23.21 -29.12 -16.83
CA THR A 564 24.30 -29.18 -17.80
C THR A 564 24.12 -28.13 -18.88
N THR A 565 25.07 -28.00 -19.80
CA THR A 565 24.87 -27.20 -21.02
C THR A 565 24.54 -28.08 -22.20
N SER A 566 23.81 -27.49 -23.16
CA SER A 566 23.48 -28.14 -24.41
C SER A 566 24.73 -28.66 -25.12
N THR A 567 24.60 -29.85 -25.73
CA THR A 567 25.61 -30.46 -26.58
C THR A 567 25.69 -29.80 -27.97
N ASP A 568 24.67 -29.02 -28.34
CA ASP A 568 24.69 -28.26 -29.58
C ASP A 568 25.54 -26.98 -29.41
N TYR A 569 26.71 -26.99 -30.04
CA TYR A 569 27.63 -25.85 -30.05
C TYR A 569 27.03 -24.59 -30.69
N SER A 570 25.97 -24.72 -31.51
CA SER A 570 25.24 -23.60 -32.09
C SER A 570 24.36 -22.88 -31.06
N GLU A 571 23.97 -23.55 -29.97
CA GLU A 571 23.17 -22.99 -28.87
C GLU A 571 24.01 -22.22 -27.84
N ARG A 572 25.35 -22.26 -27.96
CA ARG A 572 26.30 -21.31 -27.32
C ARG A 572 26.05 -20.99 -25.83
N GLY A 573 25.82 -22.02 -25.03
CA GLY A 573 25.78 -21.91 -23.57
C GLY A 573 24.39 -21.95 -22.96
N ILE A 574 23.36 -22.36 -23.70
CA ILE A 574 22.07 -22.76 -23.14
C ILE A 574 22.24 -23.91 -22.13
N LEU A 575 21.51 -23.83 -21.02
CA LEU A 575 21.44 -24.83 -19.96
C LEU A 575 20.31 -25.83 -20.19
N VAL A 576 20.54 -27.08 -19.80
CA VAL A 576 19.59 -28.20 -19.87
C VAL A 576 19.47 -28.84 -18.49
N ILE A 577 18.23 -29.06 -18.05
CA ILE A 577 17.91 -29.66 -16.75
C ILE A 577 17.58 -31.15 -16.93
N ASP A 578 18.28 -32.01 -16.20
CA ASP A 578 17.86 -33.37 -15.89
C ASP A 578 16.94 -33.31 -14.65
N GLU A 579 15.62 -33.31 -14.89
CA GLU A 579 14.62 -33.13 -13.82
C GLU A 579 14.77 -34.17 -12.72
N LYS A 580 15.01 -35.43 -13.10
CA LYS A 580 15.13 -36.52 -12.13
C LYS A 580 16.32 -36.31 -11.21
N LYS A 581 17.50 -36.03 -11.78
CA LYS A 581 18.71 -35.79 -10.97
C LYS A 581 18.60 -34.55 -10.10
N LEU A 582 17.97 -33.49 -10.59
CA LEU A 582 17.79 -32.26 -9.82
C LEU A 582 16.86 -32.51 -8.63
N LYS A 583 15.73 -33.18 -8.84
CA LYS A 583 14.81 -33.53 -7.75
C LYS A 583 15.48 -34.46 -6.72
N GLU A 584 16.23 -35.48 -7.16
CA GLU A 584 17.00 -36.36 -6.27
C GLU A 584 18.05 -35.60 -5.44
N ALA A 585 18.74 -34.62 -6.04
CA ALA A 585 19.71 -33.78 -5.34
C ALA A 585 19.06 -32.88 -4.28
N ILE A 586 17.92 -32.26 -4.62
CA ILE A 586 17.13 -31.43 -3.70
C ILE A 586 16.59 -32.26 -2.54
N GLU A 587 16.06 -33.45 -2.81
CA GLU A 587 15.52 -34.36 -1.79
C GLU A 587 16.61 -34.82 -0.81
N LYS A 588 17.78 -35.18 -1.34
CA LYS A 588 18.89 -35.69 -0.53
C LYS A 588 19.54 -34.62 0.35
N ASN A 589 19.75 -33.41 -0.18
CA ASN A 589 20.37 -32.33 0.60
C ASN A 589 19.98 -30.94 0.06
N PRO A 590 18.82 -30.39 0.48
CA PRO A 590 18.36 -29.09 -0.01
C PRO A 590 19.26 -27.93 0.44
N ASP A 591 19.91 -28.05 1.61
CA ASP A 591 20.87 -27.04 2.09
C ASP A 591 22.12 -26.99 1.21
N ALA A 592 22.61 -28.13 0.73
CA ALA A 592 23.74 -28.17 -0.20
C ALA A 592 23.39 -27.55 -1.56
N VAL A 593 22.20 -27.83 -2.09
CA VAL A 593 21.69 -27.20 -3.32
C VAL A 593 21.55 -25.69 -3.13
N TYR A 594 20.98 -25.24 -2.01
CA TYR A 594 20.92 -23.83 -1.66
C TYR A 594 22.31 -23.19 -1.64
N ASN A 595 23.26 -23.79 -0.91
CA ASN A 595 24.61 -23.24 -0.77
C ASN A 595 25.37 -23.21 -2.10
N LEU A 596 25.14 -24.17 -3.02
CA LEU A 596 25.71 -24.12 -4.37
C LEU A 596 25.35 -22.80 -5.10
N PHE A 597 24.11 -22.33 -4.96
CA PHE A 597 23.68 -21.07 -5.57
C PHE A 597 23.99 -19.84 -4.71
N ALA A 598 23.81 -19.94 -3.39
CA ALA A 598 23.70 -18.79 -2.50
C ALA A 598 24.89 -18.60 -1.54
N ALA A 599 25.87 -19.51 -1.52
CA ALA A 599 27.00 -19.40 -0.61
C ALA A 599 27.69 -18.03 -0.71
N THR A 600 28.08 -17.49 0.43
CA THR A 600 28.86 -16.24 0.51
C THR A 600 30.33 -16.56 0.70
N GLY A 601 31.20 -15.79 0.07
CA GLY A 601 32.65 -15.97 0.12
C GLY A 601 33.41 -14.66 -0.05
N GLN A 602 34.67 -14.63 0.38
CA GLN A 602 35.55 -13.48 0.21
C GLN A 602 36.13 -13.46 -1.22
N THR A 603 36.45 -14.65 -1.74
CA THR A 603 36.94 -14.83 -3.11
C THR A 603 35.79 -15.20 -4.07
N ASP A 604 36.02 -15.00 -5.38
CA ASP A 604 35.03 -15.38 -6.40
C ASP A 604 34.73 -16.88 -6.38
N SER A 605 35.75 -17.73 -6.16
CA SER A 605 35.59 -19.19 -6.09
C SER A 605 34.88 -19.69 -4.82
N GLU A 606 34.79 -18.88 -3.77
CA GLU A 606 34.01 -19.22 -2.56
C GLU A 606 32.54 -18.81 -2.67
N LYS A 607 32.20 -17.86 -3.55
CA LYS A 607 30.82 -17.41 -3.75
C LYS A 607 30.00 -18.47 -4.47
N GLY A 608 28.71 -18.54 -4.17
CA GLY A 608 27.74 -19.36 -4.87
C GLY A 608 27.48 -18.85 -6.28
N ILE A 609 26.93 -19.73 -7.11
CA ILE A 609 26.76 -19.50 -8.55
C ILE A 609 25.86 -18.32 -8.86
N ALA A 610 24.76 -18.17 -8.10
CA ALA A 610 23.85 -17.06 -8.31
C ALA A 610 24.51 -15.72 -8.01
N GLN A 611 25.38 -15.66 -6.99
CA GLN A 611 26.14 -14.45 -6.68
C GLN A 611 27.18 -14.14 -7.78
N ARG A 612 27.96 -15.12 -8.25
CA ARG A 612 28.93 -14.91 -9.34
C ARG A 612 28.26 -14.45 -10.64
N LEU A 613 27.10 -15.01 -10.94
CA LEU A 613 26.32 -14.61 -12.10
C LEU A 613 25.80 -13.19 -11.93
N THR A 614 25.24 -12.84 -10.76
CA THR A 614 24.80 -11.47 -10.44
C THR A 614 25.95 -10.48 -10.62
N ASP A 615 27.12 -10.76 -10.05
CA ASP A 615 28.32 -9.91 -10.16
C ASP A 615 28.75 -9.75 -11.64
N SER A 616 28.63 -10.81 -12.44
CA SER A 616 28.94 -10.77 -13.88
C SER A 616 27.92 -9.98 -14.68
N VAL A 617 26.63 -10.12 -14.36
CA VAL A 617 25.53 -9.38 -14.99
C VAL A 617 25.65 -7.89 -14.65
N ASP A 618 25.95 -7.54 -13.40
CA ASP A 618 26.16 -6.15 -12.97
C ASP A 618 27.33 -5.50 -13.72
N ARG A 619 28.44 -6.22 -13.92
CA ARG A 619 29.57 -5.74 -14.75
C ARG A 619 29.14 -5.47 -16.20
N ALA A 620 28.39 -6.39 -16.81
CA ALA A 620 27.89 -6.22 -18.18
C ALA A 620 26.94 -5.02 -18.28
N MET A 621 26.00 -4.91 -17.34
CA MET A 621 25.05 -3.79 -17.29
C MET A 621 25.75 -2.45 -17.13
N ASN A 622 26.77 -2.37 -16.26
CA ASN A 622 27.57 -1.16 -16.07
C ASN A 622 28.33 -0.76 -17.34
N ALA A 623 28.95 -1.71 -18.04
CA ALA A 623 29.60 -1.44 -19.33
C ALA A 623 28.60 -0.92 -20.38
N ILE A 624 27.38 -1.46 -20.39
CA ILE A 624 26.31 -0.96 -21.26
C ILE A 624 25.83 0.43 -20.81
N TYR A 625 25.73 0.73 -19.52
CA TYR A 625 25.39 2.07 -19.03
C TYR A 625 26.43 3.11 -19.44
N GLU A 626 27.73 2.79 -19.35
CA GLU A 626 28.80 3.68 -19.83
C GLU A 626 28.72 3.92 -21.35
N LYS A 627 28.19 2.95 -22.10
CA LYS A 627 28.03 3.03 -23.56
C LYS A 627 26.77 3.79 -23.98
N ALA A 628 25.61 3.47 -23.41
CA ALA A 628 24.27 3.85 -23.88
C ALA A 628 23.43 4.61 -22.84
N GLY A 629 23.95 4.80 -21.63
CA GLY A 629 23.30 5.55 -20.55
C GLY A 629 22.06 4.86 -19.96
N LYS A 630 21.57 5.42 -18.86
CA LYS A 630 20.27 5.06 -18.26
C LYS A 630 19.17 5.95 -18.83
N ALA A 631 17.91 5.56 -18.61
CA ALA A 631 16.76 6.34 -19.07
C ALA A 631 16.74 7.81 -18.57
N TYR A 632 17.32 8.06 -17.39
CA TYR A 632 17.35 9.37 -16.73
C TYR A 632 18.72 10.08 -16.82
N TRP A 633 19.66 9.54 -17.61
CA TRP A 633 20.97 10.17 -17.82
C TRP A 633 20.91 11.20 -18.96
N THR A 634 21.62 12.30 -18.78
CA THR A 634 21.84 13.30 -19.84
C THR A 634 22.87 12.80 -20.86
N GLU A 635 22.84 13.33 -22.09
CA GLU A 635 23.62 12.79 -23.21
C GLU A 635 25.15 12.89 -22.98
N ASP A 636 25.62 13.87 -22.22
CA ASP A 636 27.02 14.06 -21.85
C ASP A 636 27.59 12.94 -20.96
N GLN A 637 26.72 12.21 -20.24
CA GLN A 637 27.11 11.23 -19.23
C GLN A 637 27.56 9.88 -19.79
N TYR A 638 27.30 9.58 -21.07
CA TYR A 638 27.61 8.28 -21.67
C TYR A 638 28.17 8.39 -23.09
N SER A 639 28.80 7.32 -23.56
CA SER A 639 29.64 7.36 -24.77
C SER A 639 28.86 7.67 -26.05
N ILE A 640 27.71 7.03 -26.28
CA ILE A 640 26.88 7.32 -27.46
C ILE A 640 26.24 8.71 -27.35
N GLY A 641 25.84 9.15 -26.15
CA GLY A 641 25.23 10.45 -25.93
C GLY A 641 26.17 11.60 -26.30
N ARG A 642 27.43 11.54 -25.87
CA ARG A 642 28.45 12.53 -26.29
C ARG A 642 28.67 12.59 -27.81
N ILE A 643 28.49 11.48 -28.52
CA ILE A 643 28.57 11.45 -29.99
C ILE A 643 27.30 12.05 -30.61
N LEU A 644 26.13 11.80 -30.00
CA LEU A 644 24.87 12.43 -30.42
C LEU A 644 24.92 13.95 -30.22
N ASP A 645 25.48 14.43 -29.11
CA ASP A 645 25.72 15.86 -28.86
C ASP A 645 26.61 16.49 -29.94
N ASP A 646 27.77 15.88 -30.26
CA ASP A 646 28.63 16.36 -31.36
C ASP A 646 27.91 16.34 -32.71
N LEU A 647 27.09 15.33 -32.97
CA LEU A 647 26.32 15.24 -34.21
C LEU A 647 25.25 16.33 -34.28
N ASN A 648 24.55 16.63 -33.18
CA ASN A 648 23.57 17.72 -33.10
C ASN A 648 24.25 19.06 -33.39
N ASP A 649 25.36 19.33 -32.70
CA ASP A 649 26.19 20.52 -32.93
C ASP A 649 26.65 20.67 -34.39
N ARG A 650 26.99 19.56 -35.05
CA ARG A 650 27.38 19.53 -36.47
C ARG A 650 26.19 19.71 -37.40
N ILE A 651 25.03 19.18 -37.04
CA ILE A 651 23.76 19.37 -37.77
C ILE A 651 23.40 20.84 -37.74
N ASP A 652 23.36 21.47 -36.55
CA ASP A 652 22.99 22.86 -36.36
C ASP A 652 23.90 23.80 -37.17
N ARG A 653 25.23 23.63 -37.08
CA ARG A 653 26.19 24.41 -37.88
C ARG A 653 26.01 24.21 -39.40
N PHE A 654 25.58 23.02 -39.81
CA PHE A 654 25.37 22.73 -41.23
C PHE A 654 24.05 23.32 -41.71
N GLU A 655 22.99 23.29 -40.90
CA GLU A 655 21.72 23.96 -41.17
C GLU A 655 21.90 25.47 -41.31
N ASP A 656 22.64 26.11 -40.40
CA ASP A 656 23.02 27.53 -40.50
C ASP A 656 23.72 27.84 -41.82
N ARG A 657 24.70 27.00 -42.18
CA ARG A 657 25.41 27.13 -43.45
C ARG A 657 24.48 26.96 -44.65
N LEU A 658 23.52 26.05 -44.60
CA LEU A 658 22.55 25.87 -45.68
C LEU A 658 21.65 27.10 -45.83
N MET A 659 21.23 27.73 -44.72
CA MET A 659 20.48 28.98 -44.78
C MET A 659 21.28 30.10 -45.47
N GLU A 660 22.58 30.22 -45.17
CA GLU A 660 23.45 31.20 -45.84
C GLU A 660 23.62 30.90 -47.33
N ILE A 661 23.78 29.61 -47.69
CA ILE A 661 23.91 29.16 -49.08
C ILE A 661 22.61 29.45 -49.86
N GLU A 662 21.45 29.14 -49.28
CA GLU A 662 20.15 29.42 -49.86
C GLU A 662 19.99 30.93 -50.10
N ALA A 663 20.27 31.76 -49.09
CA ALA A 663 20.24 33.22 -49.22
C ALA A 663 21.22 33.73 -50.27
N ARG A 664 22.39 33.11 -50.44
CA ARG A 664 23.34 33.42 -51.51
C ARG A 664 22.77 33.08 -52.88
N TYR A 665 22.16 31.91 -53.06
CA TYR A 665 21.53 31.54 -54.32
C TYR A 665 20.41 32.52 -54.69
N TYR A 666 19.50 32.83 -53.75
CA TYR A 666 18.46 33.84 -53.99
C TYR A 666 19.05 35.21 -54.38
N ARG A 667 20.14 35.66 -53.74
CA ARG A 667 20.84 36.90 -54.14
C ARG A 667 21.43 36.84 -55.55
N GLN A 668 22.06 35.71 -55.92
CA GLN A 668 22.64 35.51 -57.25
C GLN A 668 21.57 35.48 -58.34
N PHE A 669 20.46 34.77 -58.11
CA PHE A 669 19.33 34.76 -59.04
C PHE A 669 18.67 36.14 -59.15
N THR A 670 18.46 36.84 -58.03
CA THR A 670 17.92 38.21 -58.05
C THR A 670 18.82 39.17 -58.85
N ALA A 671 20.15 39.10 -58.66
CA ALA A 671 21.10 39.93 -59.40
C ALA A 671 21.12 39.58 -60.90
N MET A 672 20.97 38.30 -61.24
CA MET A 672 20.83 37.85 -62.63
C MET A 672 19.54 38.38 -63.26
N GLU A 673 18.41 38.32 -62.56
CA GLU A 673 17.15 38.89 -63.07
C GLU A 673 17.23 40.40 -63.26
N GLN A 674 17.89 41.12 -62.35
CA GLN A 674 18.17 42.55 -62.52
C GLN A 674 19.08 42.83 -63.72
N ALA A 675 20.08 41.98 -63.97
CA ALA A 675 20.95 42.11 -65.14
C ALA A 675 20.19 41.84 -66.44
N ILE A 676 19.31 40.83 -66.48
CA ILE A 676 18.43 40.54 -67.61
C ILE A 676 17.45 41.69 -67.84
N LEU A 677 16.84 42.24 -66.77
CA LEU A 677 16.01 43.44 -66.84
C LEU A 677 16.74 44.61 -67.51
N ARG A 678 17.95 44.92 -67.03
CA ARG A 678 18.78 46.00 -67.59
C ARG A 678 19.17 45.72 -69.03
N SER A 679 19.52 44.47 -69.37
CA SER A 679 19.85 44.05 -70.73
C SER A 679 18.66 44.19 -71.68
N ASN A 680 17.47 43.77 -71.25
CA ASN A 680 16.23 43.95 -72.01
C ASN A 680 15.90 45.44 -72.20
N GLN A 681 16.03 46.26 -71.17
CA GLN A 681 15.87 47.72 -71.27
C GLN A 681 16.90 48.36 -72.22
N GLN A 682 18.15 47.91 -72.19
CA GLN A 682 19.22 48.40 -73.08
C GLN A 682 19.02 47.93 -74.52
N SER A 683 18.54 46.70 -74.73
CA SER A 683 18.15 46.16 -76.04
C SER A 683 16.98 46.94 -76.63
N MET A 684 15.97 47.27 -75.81
CA MET A 684 14.86 48.15 -76.22
C MET A 684 15.34 49.56 -76.58
N TYR A 685 16.29 50.13 -75.81
CA TYR A 685 16.90 51.42 -76.11
C TYR A 685 17.71 51.39 -77.42
N LEU A 686 18.50 50.34 -77.65
CA LEU A 686 19.22 50.12 -78.91
C LEU A 686 18.25 49.91 -80.09
N MET A 687 17.17 49.15 -79.90
CA MET A 687 16.12 48.99 -80.92
C MET A 687 15.47 50.33 -81.29
N GLN A 688 15.21 51.22 -80.32
CA GLN A 688 14.74 52.57 -80.60
C GLN A 688 15.78 53.42 -81.34
N MET A 689 17.07 53.24 -81.05
CA MET A 689 18.17 53.97 -81.69
C MET A 689 18.45 53.49 -83.13
N PHE A 690 18.33 52.19 -83.41
CA PHE A 690 18.47 51.60 -84.76
C PHE A 690 17.19 51.71 -85.60
N GLY A 691 16.00 51.74 -84.97
CA GLY A 691 14.74 52.01 -85.65
C GLY A 691 14.62 53.44 -86.21
N GLY A 692 15.42 54.38 -85.69
CA GLY A 692 15.46 55.76 -86.17
C GLY A 692 16.33 56.02 -87.42
N TYR A 693 17.10 55.04 -87.90
CA TYR A 693 18.06 55.22 -89.02
C TYR A 693 17.67 54.51 -90.33
N SER A 694 16.40 54.12 -90.49
CA SER A 694 15.89 53.48 -91.72
C SER A 694 14.82 54.32 -92.43
N ALA A 695 15.11 55.61 -92.63
CA ALA A 695 14.36 56.46 -93.55
C ALA A 695 15.26 57.57 -94.14
N GLN A 696 16.02 57.24 -95.19
CA GLN A 696 16.33 58.15 -96.29
C GLN A 696 16.91 57.40 -97.48
#